data_AF-A0A0Q3GB95-F1
#
_entry.id   AF-A0A0Q3GB95-F1
#
_cell.length_a   1.000
_cell.length_b   1.000
_cell.length_c   1.000
_cell.angle_alpha   90.00
_cell.angle_beta   90.00
_cell.angle_gamma   90.00
#
_symmetry.space_group_name_H-M   'P 1'
#
loop_
_entity.id
_entity.type
_entity.pdbx_description
1 polymer ?
#
loop_
_entity_poly.entity_id
_entity_poly.type
_entity_poly.pdbx_seq_one_letter_code
_entity_poly.pdbx_strand_id
1 'polypeptide(L)'
;MPVYSIRGVDVDFPYDAYDCQITYMDRVLQSLQQGNNALLESPTGTGKTLCLLCSTLAWRRTFGEFLRGGGGGGGGGSQPSASQQSGPSGTQSSRYPVIIYASRTHSQLRQVIKELKATSYRPKMAVLGSREQMCIHDEVSKLRGKAQNNGCHYLCKKRLCCHNNIVTEYMRNNSELGSEPFDIEDLVNIGRTKGPCPYYISRELSKSVDILFAPYNYLIDPGNRRSLTGIPWDNAVLIFDEAHNLESICADAASFDLLPHNLTSCIAEAQECIQLCSFKRSIENSADKQFDPENYAILKALLMALEKKVSELVIESKELGYTKPGSYIHEFLSELNITSETSKKLIETIDSASLLLEEGNSGETKAGVKAKATVSRLETIRDMLDIIFRGGRQDHAKYYRFHVNESRQASGDSLQLFGKATRTLSWWCFNPGLAMEEFLKLGVRSIILTSGTLSPLDSLAMELNLEFPVRLENPHVISPDQIWVGVVPVGPSGHSLNSSYRTRETIKYKQELGLVIVNFARIVPDGLLVFFPSYSMMDKCIDFWKNRNHEHSVDENTIWQRMCKHKQPVIEPRQSSNFPDAIEDYAAKLRDSSTSGAIFFAVSEGLDFADRAGRAVIVTGMPFSTPTDPKVRLKRDYLDKQATPSNKNPKGLTGEEWYVQQAARAVNQAVGRVIRHRHDYGAIIYCDERFVWPNYQSQMSYWLKPYIKCYSKYGEVVQTLTKFFRDKVSLDSSKPKEMDCDDSIVPLADKYSPQDILSYSAATAANEHRGTTVPLNVTTRRSNYMKFAQITPANRATLSSIKQGCSSSSQLASSRDQLSQDSQVDMTMHGHLTEHSLKSLRLKKRAKIAGISNDAVGLHDVSSKLQHNVDLPRYQGERSTPLSKRSTIDEACETNEVIGERSRGQPTTGPAFLKQAREKLGTAEYGEFVELMKALKSKSMHMKDSLEAIAKLFSSPGRLPLLEGFRVFVSKNHLPLYEQLVRKYTVANTN
;
A
#
# COMPACT_ATOMS: atom_id res chain seq x y z
N MET A 1 27.74 20.89 -23.52
CA MET A 1 26.38 21.05 -22.95
C MET A 1 25.85 22.37 -23.50
N PRO A 2 24.76 22.39 -24.27
CA PRO A 2 24.07 23.64 -24.61
C PRO A 2 23.58 24.37 -23.36
N VAL A 3 23.41 25.68 -23.49
CA VAL A 3 22.93 26.57 -22.42
C VAL A 3 21.67 27.27 -22.93
N TYR A 4 20.58 27.16 -22.16
CA TYR A 4 19.29 27.74 -22.51
C TYR A 4 18.98 28.89 -21.54
N SER A 5 18.98 30.13 -22.03
CA SER A 5 18.58 31.29 -21.22
C SER A 5 17.05 31.36 -21.16
N ILE A 6 16.48 30.93 -20.03
CA ILE A 6 15.03 30.84 -19.82
C ILE A 6 14.67 31.74 -18.64
N ARG A 7 13.78 32.71 -18.84
CA ARG A 7 13.38 33.71 -17.81
C ARG A 7 14.55 34.46 -17.15
N GLY A 8 15.64 34.68 -17.88
CA GLY A 8 16.87 35.30 -17.35
C GLY A 8 17.68 34.38 -16.41
N VAL A 9 17.46 33.07 -16.49
CA VAL A 9 18.28 32.03 -15.84
C VAL A 9 18.92 31.19 -16.94
N ASP A 10 20.25 31.15 -16.95
CA ASP A 10 21.01 30.32 -17.89
C ASP A 10 21.05 28.87 -17.38
N VAL A 11 20.39 27.97 -18.11
CA VAL A 11 20.30 26.55 -17.76
C VAL A 11 21.27 25.75 -18.63
N ASP A 12 22.38 25.31 -18.04
CA ASP A 12 23.17 24.20 -18.62
C ASP A 12 22.27 22.97 -18.75
N PHE A 13 22.23 22.37 -19.93
CA PHE A 13 21.51 21.11 -20.19
C PHE A 13 22.45 20.13 -20.92
N PRO A 14 22.51 18.83 -20.55
CA PRO A 14 23.53 17.94 -21.09
C PRO A 14 23.30 17.49 -22.54
N TYR A 15 22.09 17.70 -23.08
CA TYR A 15 21.68 17.32 -24.44
C TYR A 15 20.99 18.50 -25.14
N ASP A 16 20.68 18.38 -26.43
CA ASP A 16 19.78 19.32 -27.10
C ASP A 16 18.35 19.14 -26.60
N ALA A 17 17.76 20.20 -26.06
CA ALA A 17 16.44 20.16 -25.42
C ALA A 17 15.29 20.20 -26.44
N TYR A 18 14.24 19.41 -26.18
CA TYR A 18 12.99 19.45 -26.95
C TYR A 18 12.10 20.65 -26.54
N ASP A 19 11.21 21.11 -27.42
CA ASP A 19 10.30 22.24 -27.11
C ASP A 19 9.46 22.01 -25.85
N CYS A 20 9.02 20.76 -25.61
CA CYS A 20 8.30 20.39 -24.39
C CYS A 20 9.19 20.38 -23.13
N GLN A 21 10.50 20.18 -23.28
CA GLN A 21 11.48 20.29 -22.19
C GLN A 21 11.77 21.76 -21.86
N ILE A 22 11.95 22.61 -22.88
CA ILE A 22 12.10 24.07 -22.71
C ILE A 22 10.84 24.64 -22.03
N THR A 23 9.66 24.22 -22.48
CA THR A 23 8.36 24.58 -21.85
C THR A 23 8.26 24.10 -20.40
N TYR A 24 8.72 22.88 -20.10
CA TYR A 24 8.76 22.35 -18.73
C TYR A 24 9.69 23.18 -17.84
N MET A 25 10.89 23.51 -18.33
CA MET A 25 11.86 24.33 -17.61
C MET A 25 11.36 25.77 -17.38
N ASP A 26 10.64 26.38 -18.34
CA ASP A 26 9.96 27.67 -18.12
C ASP A 26 8.99 27.61 -16.94
N ARG A 27 8.17 26.55 -16.83
CA ARG A 27 7.19 26.43 -15.76
C ARG A 27 7.81 26.14 -14.39
N VAL A 28 8.88 25.35 -14.34
CA VAL A 28 9.68 25.21 -13.11
C VAL A 28 10.27 26.57 -12.71
N LEU A 29 10.93 27.28 -13.62
CA LEU A 29 11.51 28.59 -13.33
C LEU A 29 10.45 29.64 -12.96
N GLN A 30 9.26 29.61 -13.57
CA GLN A 30 8.12 30.43 -13.17
C GLN A 30 7.75 30.21 -11.70
N SER A 31 7.56 28.94 -11.33
CA SER A 31 7.21 28.53 -9.96
C SER A 31 8.24 29.01 -8.94
N LEU A 32 9.52 28.77 -9.21
CA LEU A 32 10.64 29.11 -8.33
C LEU A 32 10.86 30.62 -8.20
N GLN A 33 10.81 31.37 -9.31
CA GLN A 33 10.93 32.82 -9.28
C GLN A 33 9.77 33.45 -8.50
N GLN A 34 8.53 33.06 -8.80
CA GLN A 34 7.33 33.68 -8.21
C GLN A 34 7.02 33.23 -6.77
N GLY A 35 7.53 32.08 -6.32
CA GLY A 35 7.10 31.47 -5.05
C GLY A 35 5.69 30.86 -5.14
N ASN A 36 5.35 30.29 -6.30
CA ASN A 36 4.04 29.73 -6.59
C ASN A 36 4.15 28.21 -6.77
N ASN A 37 3.31 27.43 -6.09
CA ASN A 37 3.25 25.97 -6.27
C ASN A 37 2.93 25.57 -7.72
N ALA A 38 3.40 24.39 -8.15
CA ALA A 38 3.20 23.89 -9.51
C ALA A 38 2.65 22.46 -9.60
N LEU A 39 1.77 22.21 -10.59
CA LEU A 39 1.40 20.86 -11.06
C LEU A 39 1.91 20.66 -12.50
N LEU A 40 2.86 19.76 -12.70
CA LEU A 40 3.52 19.55 -14.00
C LEU A 40 3.36 18.09 -14.45
N GLU A 41 2.39 17.79 -15.33
CA GLU A 41 2.37 16.52 -16.07
C GLU A 41 3.26 16.63 -17.29
N SER A 42 4.15 15.65 -17.48
CA SER A 42 4.86 15.44 -18.73
C SER A 42 5.11 13.93 -18.95
N PRO A 43 4.86 13.38 -20.15
CA PRO A 43 4.88 11.93 -20.38
C PRO A 43 6.22 11.25 -20.04
N THR A 44 6.21 9.92 -19.95
CA THR A 44 7.45 9.13 -19.89
C THR A 44 8.32 9.37 -21.12
N GLY A 45 9.64 9.21 -20.98
CA GLY A 45 10.59 9.46 -22.08
C GLY A 45 10.78 10.93 -22.49
N THR A 46 10.06 11.88 -21.90
CA THR A 46 10.27 13.33 -22.15
C THR A 46 11.41 13.95 -21.35
N GLY A 47 12.12 13.19 -20.51
CA GLY A 47 13.25 13.68 -19.71
C GLY A 47 12.87 14.59 -18.52
N LYS A 48 11.68 14.38 -17.92
CA LYS A 48 11.17 15.13 -16.75
C LYS A 48 12.21 15.43 -15.68
N THR A 49 12.83 14.37 -15.15
CA THR A 49 13.71 14.39 -13.99
C THR A 49 14.94 15.28 -14.27
N LEU A 50 15.59 15.09 -15.40
CA LEU A 50 16.64 15.98 -15.90
C LEU A 50 16.19 17.44 -16.07
N CYS A 51 15.04 17.71 -16.68
CA CYS A 51 14.52 19.08 -16.83
C CYS A 51 14.32 19.77 -15.47
N LEU A 52 13.75 19.03 -14.52
CA LEU A 52 13.46 19.47 -13.16
C LEU A 52 14.74 19.72 -12.35
N LEU A 53 15.74 18.84 -12.46
CA LEU A 53 17.05 19.02 -11.86
C LEU A 53 17.75 20.25 -12.42
N CYS A 54 17.94 20.33 -13.74
CA CYS A 54 18.73 21.40 -14.37
C CYS A 54 18.11 22.79 -14.11
N SER A 55 16.80 22.96 -14.32
CA SER A 55 16.14 24.25 -14.08
C SER A 55 16.15 24.68 -12.60
N THR A 56 15.96 23.75 -11.65
CA THR A 56 15.99 24.09 -10.22
C THR A 56 17.41 24.38 -9.73
N LEU A 57 18.42 23.65 -10.22
CA LEU A 57 19.82 23.85 -9.85
C LEU A 57 20.40 25.13 -10.48
N ALA A 58 20.07 25.43 -11.73
CA ALA A 58 20.39 26.71 -12.36
C ALA A 58 19.78 27.88 -11.56
N TRP A 59 18.50 27.79 -11.19
CA TRP A 59 17.84 28.79 -10.36
C TRP A 59 18.53 28.97 -9.00
N ARG A 60 18.86 27.88 -8.28
CA ARG A 60 19.60 27.98 -7.00
C ARG A 60 21.01 28.54 -7.19
N ARG A 61 21.66 28.36 -8.35
CA ARG A 61 22.96 28.97 -8.67
C ARG A 61 22.88 30.49 -8.86
N THR A 62 21.73 31.06 -9.24
CA THR A 62 21.58 32.53 -9.38
C THR A 62 21.78 33.31 -8.08
N PHE A 63 21.62 32.67 -6.92
CA PHE A 63 21.86 33.30 -5.61
C PHE A 63 23.35 33.29 -5.20
N GLY A 64 24.19 32.50 -5.87
CA GLY A 64 25.61 32.30 -5.56
C GLY A 64 26.07 30.88 -5.90
N GLU A 65 27.37 30.61 -5.83
CA GLU A 65 27.91 29.28 -6.10
C GLU A 65 27.43 28.19 -5.13
N PHE A 66 27.59 26.92 -5.53
CA PHE A 66 27.25 25.76 -4.70
C PHE A 66 28.16 25.65 -3.46
N LEU A 67 27.64 25.05 -2.38
CA LEU A 67 28.38 24.92 -1.12
C LEU A 67 29.59 23.99 -1.31
N ARG A 68 30.78 24.47 -0.94
CA ARG A 68 32.01 23.65 -0.83
C ARG A 68 32.35 23.43 0.65
N GLY A 69 33.47 22.75 0.91
CA GLY A 69 33.86 22.31 2.25
C GLY A 69 33.84 23.43 3.30
N GLY A 70 33.19 23.19 4.44
CA GLY A 70 32.97 24.22 5.46
C GLY A 70 34.23 24.64 6.19
N GLY A 71 34.67 25.88 5.99
CA GLY A 71 35.73 26.55 6.75
C GLY A 71 35.29 27.93 7.20
N GLY A 72 35.41 28.24 8.50
CA GLY A 72 35.04 29.53 9.08
C GLY A 72 36.23 30.47 9.23
N GLY A 73 36.17 31.65 8.60
CA GLY A 73 37.06 32.81 8.85
C GLY A 73 38.47 32.72 8.24
N GLY A 74 38.77 33.53 7.22
CA GLY A 74 40.09 33.46 6.57
C GLY A 74 40.51 34.50 5.51
N GLY A 75 39.75 35.59 5.26
CA GLY A 75 40.20 36.75 4.46
C GLY A 75 40.30 36.61 2.92
N GLY A 76 40.34 37.76 2.22
CA GLY A 76 40.89 37.85 0.84
C GLY A 76 39.99 38.29 -0.33
N GLY A 77 39.33 39.46 -0.27
CA GLY A 77 38.69 40.12 -1.45
C GLY A 77 37.34 39.52 -1.89
N SER A 78 36.44 40.25 -2.57
CA SER A 78 36.44 41.67 -2.99
C SER A 78 35.02 42.25 -2.83
N GLN A 79 34.90 43.58 -2.72
CA GLN A 79 33.59 44.24 -2.50
C GLN A 79 32.67 44.19 -3.74
N PRO A 80 31.36 43.98 -3.53
CA PRO A 80 30.31 44.70 -4.24
C PRO A 80 29.82 45.89 -3.40
N SER A 81 29.53 47.02 -4.07
CA SER A 81 29.14 48.28 -3.42
C SER A 81 27.76 48.22 -2.74
N ALA A 82 27.57 48.99 -1.67
CA ALA A 82 26.37 48.91 -0.83
C ALA A 82 25.21 49.80 -1.29
N SER A 83 23.99 49.33 -1.06
CA SER A 83 22.86 50.18 -0.63
C SER A 83 22.28 49.57 0.65
N GLN A 84 21.97 50.41 1.63
CA GLN A 84 21.69 49.98 3.01
C GLN A 84 20.21 49.93 3.32
N GLN A 85 19.78 48.91 4.07
CA GLN A 85 18.75 49.04 5.11
C GLN A 85 19.00 47.98 6.19
N SER A 86 18.78 48.36 7.46
CA SER A 86 19.30 47.64 8.63
C SER A 86 18.19 47.08 9.52
N GLY A 87 18.28 45.80 9.88
CA GLY A 87 17.46 45.14 10.90
C GLY A 87 18.33 44.33 11.87
N PRO A 88 17.92 44.16 13.15
CA PRO A 88 18.80 43.64 14.19
C PRO A 88 18.96 42.11 14.20
N SER A 89 20.22 41.67 14.32
CA SER A 89 20.70 40.42 14.91
C SER A 89 19.68 39.29 15.17
N GLY A 90 19.39 38.50 14.12
CA GLY A 90 18.86 37.13 14.22
C GLY A 90 19.94 36.09 13.92
N THR A 91 19.75 34.85 14.39
CA THR A 91 20.65 33.72 14.09
C THR A 91 20.82 33.51 12.58
N GLN A 92 22.06 33.34 12.11
CA GLN A 92 22.36 33.15 10.68
C GLN A 92 21.85 31.79 10.17
N SER A 93 20.63 31.78 9.65
CA SER A 93 20.14 30.74 8.73
C SER A 93 20.94 30.79 7.42
N SER A 94 20.96 29.69 6.66
CA SER A 94 21.64 29.65 5.36
C SER A 94 21.03 30.68 4.40
N ARG A 95 21.88 31.53 3.80
CA ARG A 95 21.46 32.68 2.97
C ARG A 95 20.69 32.31 1.70
N TYR A 96 20.66 31.03 1.31
CA TYR A 96 20.15 30.57 0.02
C TYR A 96 19.08 29.47 0.18
N PRO A 97 18.12 29.36 -0.77
CA PRO A 97 17.13 28.29 -0.80
C PRO A 97 17.77 26.89 -0.82
N VAL A 98 17.26 25.98 0.00
CA VAL A 98 17.57 24.53 -0.09
C VAL A 98 16.51 23.82 -0.92
N ILE A 99 16.95 22.92 -1.81
CA ILE A 99 16.06 22.09 -2.62
C ILE A 99 15.84 20.75 -1.90
N ILE A 100 14.59 20.36 -1.68
CA ILE A 100 14.22 19.05 -1.14
C ILE A 100 13.57 18.25 -2.27
N TYR A 101 14.31 17.31 -2.85
CA TYR A 101 13.86 16.43 -3.92
C TYR A 101 13.31 15.14 -3.34
N ALA A 102 11.99 14.97 -3.40
CA ALA A 102 11.28 13.83 -2.87
C ALA A 102 10.84 12.86 -3.97
N SER A 103 10.94 11.55 -3.71
CA SER A 103 10.36 10.51 -4.57
C SER A 103 9.76 9.35 -3.75
N ARG A 104 8.95 8.50 -4.40
CA ARG A 104 8.19 7.42 -3.76
C ARG A 104 9.07 6.28 -3.24
N THR A 105 10.21 6.01 -3.90
CA THR A 105 11.14 4.91 -3.56
C THR A 105 12.60 5.32 -3.64
N HIS A 106 13.48 4.59 -2.94
CA HIS A 106 14.92 4.81 -3.05
C HIS A 106 15.47 4.49 -4.46
N SER A 107 14.95 3.47 -5.14
CA SER A 107 15.34 3.14 -6.52
C SER A 107 15.12 4.29 -7.51
N GLN A 108 14.04 5.06 -7.32
CA GLN A 108 13.83 6.30 -8.10
C GLN A 108 14.85 7.37 -7.74
N LEU A 109 15.14 7.61 -6.45
CA LEU A 109 16.17 8.56 -6.03
C LEU A 109 17.56 8.20 -6.60
N ARG A 110 17.91 6.90 -6.66
CA ARG A 110 19.15 6.42 -7.29
C ARG A 110 19.20 6.72 -8.79
N GLN A 111 18.07 6.63 -9.50
CA GLN A 111 17.96 7.07 -10.90
C GLN A 111 18.11 8.60 -11.03
N VAL A 112 17.45 9.38 -10.19
CA VAL A 112 17.58 10.87 -10.16
C VAL A 112 19.04 11.27 -9.93
N ILE A 113 19.76 10.58 -9.03
CA ILE A 113 21.18 10.80 -8.76
C ILE A 113 22.06 10.36 -9.95
N LYS A 114 21.70 9.31 -10.69
CA LYS A 114 22.36 8.93 -11.96
C LYS A 114 22.19 10.02 -13.02
N GLU A 115 21.01 10.65 -13.12
CA GLU A 115 20.78 11.80 -14.01
C GLU A 115 21.58 13.03 -13.55
N LEU A 116 21.64 13.32 -12.25
CA LEU A 116 22.48 14.40 -11.71
C LEU A 116 23.97 14.20 -12.05
N LYS A 117 24.50 12.98 -11.91
CA LYS A 117 25.89 12.60 -12.29
C LYS A 117 26.21 12.92 -13.77
N ALA A 118 25.20 12.98 -14.65
CA ALA A 118 25.35 13.31 -16.08
C ALA A 118 25.31 14.83 -16.40
N THR A 119 25.09 15.70 -15.42
CA THR A 119 25.03 17.17 -15.61
C THR A 119 26.35 17.87 -15.26
N SER A 120 26.47 19.15 -15.61
CA SER A 120 27.53 20.05 -15.14
C SER A 120 27.41 20.44 -13.66
N TYR A 121 26.20 20.38 -13.09
CA TYR A 121 25.94 20.87 -11.74
C TYR A 121 26.63 20.01 -10.68
N ARG A 122 27.24 20.67 -9.69
CA ARG A 122 27.83 20.05 -8.50
C ARG A 122 27.31 20.71 -7.21
N PRO A 123 26.00 20.56 -6.93
CA PRO A 123 25.42 21.00 -5.68
C PRO A 123 25.92 20.13 -4.53
N LYS A 124 26.12 20.72 -3.35
CA LYS A 124 26.37 19.91 -2.15
C LYS A 124 25.11 19.14 -1.82
N MET A 125 25.18 17.81 -1.83
CA MET A 125 24.01 16.95 -1.67
C MET A 125 24.07 15.99 -0.48
N ALA A 126 22.89 15.54 -0.07
CA ALA A 126 22.71 14.40 0.82
C ALA A 126 21.54 13.53 0.33
N VAL A 127 21.61 12.22 0.56
CA VAL A 127 20.51 11.28 0.36
C VAL A 127 20.13 10.62 1.67
N LEU A 128 18.84 10.61 2.01
CA LEU A 128 18.31 10.01 3.23
C LEU A 128 17.86 8.56 2.99
N GLY A 129 18.20 7.69 3.93
CA GLY A 129 17.86 6.27 3.91
C GLY A 129 17.53 5.73 5.29
N SER A 130 16.85 4.58 5.33
CA SER A 130 16.61 3.86 6.57
C SER A 130 17.88 3.18 7.09
N ARG A 131 17.89 2.81 8.37
CA ARG A 131 18.96 1.98 8.93
C ARG A 131 19.04 0.60 8.24
N GLU A 132 17.94 0.11 7.66
CA GLU A 132 17.94 -1.19 6.97
C GLU A 132 18.75 -1.14 5.67
N GLN A 133 18.87 0.05 5.08
CA GLN A 133 19.66 0.32 3.88
C GLN A 133 21.10 0.74 4.25
N MET A 134 21.29 1.49 5.33
CA MET A 134 22.55 2.17 5.67
C MET A 134 23.39 1.52 6.80
N CYS A 135 22.89 0.50 7.52
CA CYS A 135 23.62 -0.07 8.66
C CYS A 135 24.71 -1.06 8.23
N ILE A 136 25.96 -0.76 8.62
CA ILE A 136 27.15 -1.58 8.35
C ILE A 136 27.65 -2.40 9.56
N HIS A 137 27.06 -2.21 10.74
CA HIS A 137 27.46 -2.91 11.97
C HIS A 137 26.97 -4.37 11.93
N ASP A 138 27.84 -5.35 12.18
CA ASP A 138 27.54 -6.78 11.99
C ASP A 138 26.23 -7.25 12.62
N GLU A 139 26.05 -7.09 13.94
CA GLU A 139 24.81 -7.56 14.60
C GLU A 139 23.58 -6.71 14.27
N VAL A 140 23.70 -5.38 14.22
CA VAL A 140 22.56 -4.49 13.95
C VAL A 140 22.09 -4.62 12.49
N SER A 141 22.98 -4.83 11.53
CA SER A 141 22.64 -5.03 10.11
C SER A 141 21.83 -6.31 9.85
N LYS A 142 21.80 -7.26 10.81
CA LYS A 142 20.97 -8.48 10.78
C LYS A 142 19.55 -8.25 11.31
N LEU A 143 19.31 -7.19 12.08
CA LEU A 143 18.00 -6.81 12.60
C LEU A 143 17.16 -6.08 11.52
N ARG A 144 15.83 -6.01 11.70
CA ARG A 144 14.90 -5.35 10.77
C ARG A 144 13.87 -4.49 11.50
N GLY A 145 13.29 -3.52 10.80
CA GLY A 145 12.29 -2.58 11.29
C GLY A 145 12.72 -1.86 12.57
N LYS A 146 11.75 -1.60 13.45
CA LYS A 146 12.00 -0.92 14.73
C LYS A 146 13.05 -1.64 15.60
N ALA A 147 13.14 -2.98 15.60
CA ALA A 147 14.15 -3.70 16.38
C ALA A 147 15.59 -3.30 15.99
N GLN A 148 15.82 -2.96 14.72
CA GLN A 148 17.11 -2.41 14.27
C GLN A 148 17.32 -0.97 14.74
N ASN A 149 16.28 -0.13 14.72
CA ASN A 149 16.35 1.23 15.24
C ASN A 149 16.76 1.22 16.71
N ASN A 150 16.05 0.49 17.57
CA ASN A 150 16.30 0.45 19.01
C ASN A 150 17.69 -0.16 19.31
N GLY A 151 18.09 -1.24 18.63
CA GLY A 151 19.46 -1.79 18.74
C GLY A 151 20.56 -0.80 18.32
N CYS A 152 20.32 0.01 17.28
CA CYS A 152 21.23 1.09 16.89
C CYS A 152 21.27 2.21 17.93
N HIS A 153 20.09 2.66 18.41
CA HIS A 153 19.97 3.71 19.42
C HIS A 153 20.65 3.32 20.74
N TYR A 154 20.48 2.07 21.21
CA TYR A 154 21.16 1.54 22.39
C TYR A 154 22.69 1.64 22.27
N LEU A 155 23.27 1.09 21.20
CA LEU A 155 24.72 1.11 20.99
C LEU A 155 25.27 2.53 20.79
N CYS A 156 24.49 3.45 20.24
CA CYS A 156 24.90 4.86 20.12
C CYS A 156 24.79 5.61 21.46
N LYS A 157 23.70 5.41 22.23
CA LYS A 157 23.49 5.98 23.59
C LYS A 157 24.61 5.54 24.55
N LYS A 158 25.05 4.29 24.46
CA LYS A 158 26.16 3.72 25.25
C LYS A 158 27.56 3.93 24.63
N ARG A 159 27.68 4.61 23.47
CA ARG A 159 28.93 4.79 22.69
C ARG A 159 29.67 3.49 22.32
N LEU A 160 28.95 2.38 22.21
CA LEU A 160 29.49 1.07 21.81
C LEU A 160 29.56 0.90 20.28
N CYS A 161 28.85 1.72 19.50
CA CYS A 161 28.88 1.68 18.04
C CYS A 161 30.14 2.38 17.50
N CYS A 162 31.20 1.61 17.23
CA CYS A 162 32.48 2.08 16.67
C CYS A 162 32.29 2.99 15.43
N HIS A 163 31.45 2.57 14.47
CA HIS A 163 31.15 3.31 13.26
C HIS A 163 30.53 4.69 13.52
N ASN A 164 29.69 4.82 14.56
CA ASN A 164 29.04 6.10 14.90
C ASN A 164 30.02 7.06 15.59
N ASN A 165 30.85 6.53 16.50
CA ASN A 165 31.75 7.35 17.31
C ASN A 165 32.71 8.21 16.48
N ILE A 166 33.12 7.73 15.30
CA ILE A 166 34.06 8.43 14.41
C ILE A 166 33.41 9.37 13.38
N VAL A 167 32.06 9.45 13.31
CA VAL A 167 31.37 10.26 12.28
C VAL A 167 31.74 11.74 12.36
N THR A 168 31.74 12.32 13.57
CA THR A 168 32.04 13.75 13.76
C THR A 168 33.46 14.13 13.34
N GLU A 169 34.43 13.24 13.55
CA GLU A 169 35.82 13.43 13.14
C GLU A 169 35.97 13.22 11.63
N TYR A 170 35.40 12.14 11.10
CA TYR A 170 35.40 11.86 9.66
C TYR A 170 34.79 13.01 8.85
N MET A 171 33.66 13.56 9.31
CA MET A 171 32.98 14.70 8.68
C MET A 171 33.81 15.99 8.72
N ARG A 172 34.60 16.22 9.78
CA ARG A 172 35.55 17.34 9.86
C ARG A 172 36.68 17.19 8.84
N ASN A 173 37.21 15.96 8.70
CA ASN A 173 38.35 15.65 7.85
C ASN A 173 37.96 15.43 6.36
N ASN A 174 36.66 15.32 6.06
CA ASN A 174 36.12 15.13 4.70
C ASN A 174 35.03 16.20 4.42
N SER A 175 35.33 17.48 4.65
CA SER A 175 34.35 18.58 4.61
C SER A 175 33.70 18.78 3.23
N GLU A 176 34.37 18.35 2.15
CA GLU A 176 33.87 18.37 0.77
C GLU A 176 32.89 17.23 0.45
N LEU A 177 32.64 16.30 1.37
CA LEU A 177 31.75 15.16 1.14
C LEU A 177 30.36 15.64 0.69
N GLY A 178 29.88 15.03 -0.41
CA GLY A 178 28.64 15.41 -1.06
C GLY A 178 28.75 16.53 -2.08
N SER A 179 29.92 17.10 -2.34
CA SER A 179 30.12 18.02 -3.48
C SER A 179 30.08 17.28 -4.83
N GLU A 180 30.50 16.01 -4.86
CA GLU A 180 30.24 15.09 -5.97
C GLU A 180 29.00 14.23 -5.67
N PRO A 181 28.11 13.96 -6.65
CA PRO A 181 26.88 13.22 -6.38
C PRO A 181 27.12 11.76 -6.02
N PHE A 182 26.36 11.24 -5.05
CA PHE A 182 26.50 9.88 -4.53
C PHE A 182 25.13 9.27 -4.16
N ASP A 183 24.95 7.95 -4.32
CA ASP A 183 23.76 7.22 -3.88
C ASP A 183 23.94 6.53 -2.49
N ILE A 184 22.93 5.80 -2.00
CA ILE A 184 23.05 5.13 -0.69
C ILE A 184 24.13 4.03 -0.74
N GLU A 185 24.24 3.31 -1.84
CA GLU A 185 25.21 2.25 -2.07
C GLU A 185 26.64 2.82 -2.07
N ASP A 186 26.88 3.95 -2.73
CA ASP A 186 28.13 4.73 -2.63
C ASP A 186 28.46 5.07 -1.16
N LEU A 187 27.49 5.57 -0.39
CA LEU A 187 27.68 5.95 1.02
C LEU A 187 27.93 4.74 1.94
N VAL A 188 27.27 3.61 1.67
CA VAL A 188 27.50 2.34 2.37
C VAL A 188 28.89 1.80 2.07
N ASN A 189 29.37 1.93 0.84
CA ASN A 189 30.73 1.55 0.46
C ASN A 189 31.78 2.45 1.12
N ILE A 190 31.53 3.76 1.24
CA ILE A 190 32.35 4.68 2.05
C ILE A 190 32.42 4.20 3.50
N GLY A 191 31.29 3.85 4.11
CA GLY A 191 31.27 3.36 5.50
C GLY A 191 31.99 2.03 5.70
N ARG A 192 31.86 1.09 4.74
CA ARG A 192 32.57 -0.21 4.77
C ARG A 192 34.08 -0.08 4.58
N THR A 193 34.53 0.84 3.73
CA THR A 193 35.96 0.99 3.38
C THR A 193 36.73 1.91 4.34
N LYS A 194 36.09 2.98 4.82
CA LYS A 194 36.73 3.98 5.70
C LYS A 194 36.26 3.92 7.16
N GLY A 195 35.22 3.12 7.46
CA GLY A 195 34.70 2.89 8.81
C GLY A 195 33.48 3.69 9.30
N PRO A 196 33.16 4.93 8.87
CA PRO A 196 32.15 5.77 9.53
C PRO A 196 30.71 5.33 9.20
N CYS A 197 29.76 5.57 10.11
CA CYS A 197 28.37 5.09 9.95
C CYS A 197 27.62 5.86 8.85
N PRO A 198 27.20 5.22 7.73
CA PRO A 198 26.53 5.89 6.61
C PRO A 198 25.24 6.61 7.04
N TYR A 199 24.47 6.00 7.95
CA TYR A 199 23.23 6.57 8.47
C TYR A 199 23.43 7.90 9.22
N TYR A 200 24.53 8.05 9.96
CA TYR A 200 24.78 9.29 10.70
C TYR A 200 25.53 10.33 9.84
N ILE A 201 26.30 9.90 8.84
CA ILE A 201 26.88 10.80 7.81
C ILE A 201 25.77 11.50 7.02
N SER A 202 24.77 10.76 6.50
CA SER A 202 23.69 11.37 5.72
C SER A 202 22.86 12.37 6.54
N ARG A 203 22.62 12.07 7.82
CA ARG A 203 21.98 12.99 8.77
C ARG A 203 22.83 14.23 9.04
N GLU A 204 24.14 14.10 9.23
CA GLU A 204 25.02 15.24 9.48
C GLU A 204 25.15 16.14 8.24
N LEU A 205 25.28 15.55 7.04
CA LEU A 205 25.26 16.28 5.77
C LEU A 205 23.95 17.06 5.59
N SER A 206 22.79 16.47 5.89
CA SER A 206 21.46 17.05 5.61
C SER A 206 21.18 18.40 6.29
N LYS A 207 22.00 18.83 7.24
CA LYS A 207 21.94 20.16 7.90
C LYS A 207 22.54 21.29 7.04
N SER A 208 23.32 20.97 6.01
CA SER A 208 24.06 21.95 5.20
C SER A 208 24.31 21.39 3.79
N VAL A 209 23.28 21.49 2.96
CA VAL A 209 23.22 21.04 1.56
C VAL A 209 22.52 22.08 0.69
N ASP A 210 22.82 22.05 -0.60
CA ASP A 210 22.06 22.74 -1.65
C ASP A 210 20.85 21.90 -2.09
N ILE A 211 20.99 20.56 -2.09
CA ILE A 211 19.92 19.62 -2.44
C ILE A 211 19.87 18.39 -1.51
N LEU A 212 18.66 18.04 -1.06
CA LEU A 212 18.39 16.89 -0.19
C LEU A 212 17.47 15.90 -0.91
N PHE A 213 17.93 14.67 -1.11
CA PHE A 213 17.14 13.58 -1.68
C PHE A 213 16.49 12.76 -0.55
N ALA A 214 15.16 12.64 -0.57
CA ALA A 214 14.40 12.00 0.51
C ALA A 214 13.21 11.16 0.01
N PRO A 215 12.93 9.97 0.58
CA PRO A 215 11.67 9.28 0.34
C PRO A 215 10.48 10.07 0.91
N TYR A 216 9.33 10.08 0.24
CA TYR A 216 8.14 10.87 0.64
C TYR A 216 7.78 10.78 2.13
N ASN A 217 7.87 9.59 2.72
CA ASN A 217 7.49 9.33 4.11
C ASN A 217 8.43 10.00 5.14
N TYR A 218 9.61 10.50 4.75
CA TYR A 218 10.43 11.34 5.63
C TYR A 218 9.87 12.77 5.77
N LEU A 219 9.09 13.22 4.79
CA LEU A 219 8.59 14.59 4.70
C LEU A 219 7.11 14.67 5.09
N ILE A 220 6.28 13.72 4.63
CA ILE A 220 4.83 13.73 4.88
C ILE A 220 4.47 13.30 6.30
N ASP A 221 5.14 12.29 6.84
CA ASP A 221 4.91 11.79 8.21
C ASP A 221 5.55 12.73 9.27
N PRO A 222 4.79 13.30 10.23
CA PRO A 222 5.35 14.22 11.23
C PRO A 222 6.28 13.55 12.26
N GLY A 223 6.15 12.25 12.51
CA GLY A 223 7.11 11.48 13.32
C GLY A 223 8.47 11.42 12.65
N ASN A 224 8.51 11.04 11.36
CA ASN A 224 9.74 11.03 10.59
C ASN A 224 10.28 12.45 10.35
N ARG A 225 9.43 13.44 10.06
CA ARG A 225 9.84 14.84 9.85
C ARG A 225 10.48 15.46 11.10
N ARG A 226 10.00 15.11 12.30
CA ARG A 226 10.65 15.51 13.58
C ARG A 226 12.09 14.99 13.72
N SER A 227 12.49 13.96 12.98
CA SER A 227 13.90 13.51 12.92
C SER A 227 14.80 14.34 11.99
N LEU A 228 14.24 15.26 11.20
CA LEU A 228 14.96 16.13 10.26
C LEU A 228 15.39 17.46 10.92
N THR A 229 16.05 17.36 12.07
CA THR A 229 16.52 18.53 12.83
C THR A 229 17.67 19.22 12.09
N GLY A 230 17.51 20.52 11.83
CA GLY A 230 18.52 21.34 11.14
C GLY A 230 18.29 21.58 9.65
N ILE A 231 17.20 21.08 9.06
CA ILE A 231 16.78 21.55 7.72
C ILE A 231 16.23 22.98 7.83
N PRO A 232 16.72 23.94 7.03
CA PRO A 232 16.07 25.24 6.87
C PRO A 232 14.86 25.08 5.95
N TRP A 233 13.65 25.09 6.52
CA TRP A 233 12.40 24.99 5.74
C TRP A 233 11.94 26.34 5.16
N ASP A 234 12.33 27.44 5.82
CA ASP A 234 12.04 28.79 5.36
C ASP A 234 12.72 29.06 4.01
N ASN A 235 11.94 29.59 3.06
CA ASN A 235 12.33 29.82 1.67
C ASN A 235 12.81 28.56 0.91
N ALA A 236 12.60 27.35 1.44
CA ALA A 236 12.99 26.09 0.79
C ALA A 236 12.08 25.72 -0.40
N VAL A 237 12.59 24.91 -1.31
CA VAL A 237 11.84 24.38 -2.47
C VAL A 237 11.56 22.90 -2.24
N LEU A 238 10.30 22.49 -2.35
CA LEU A 238 9.88 21.11 -2.12
C LEU A 238 9.35 20.48 -3.41
N ILE A 239 10.06 19.49 -3.93
CA ILE A 239 9.73 18.76 -5.16
C ILE A 239 9.21 17.38 -4.79
N PHE A 240 8.09 16.94 -5.37
CA PHE A 240 7.62 15.56 -5.34
C PHE A 240 7.58 15.00 -6.76
N ASP A 241 8.49 14.08 -7.07
CA ASP A 241 8.58 13.40 -8.37
C ASP A 241 7.90 12.01 -8.33
N GLU A 242 7.11 11.73 -9.38
CA GLU A 242 6.07 10.71 -9.48
C GLU A 242 4.97 10.79 -8.38
N ALA A 243 4.43 12.00 -8.21
CA ALA A 243 3.44 12.39 -7.19
C ALA A 243 1.99 11.85 -7.40
N HIS A 244 1.79 10.91 -8.32
CA HIS A 244 0.47 10.35 -8.70
C HIS A 244 -0.30 9.62 -7.56
N ASN A 245 0.34 9.40 -6.41
CA ASN A 245 -0.24 8.78 -5.21
C ASN A 245 0.00 9.64 -3.95
N LEU A 246 0.46 10.89 -4.09
CA LEU A 246 0.79 11.74 -2.94
C LEU A 246 -0.44 12.04 -2.06
N GLU A 247 -1.62 12.12 -2.65
CA GLU A 247 -2.90 12.32 -1.95
C GLU A 247 -3.24 11.15 -1.02
N SER A 248 -3.01 9.91 -1.46
CA SER A 248 -3.23 8.73 -0.63
C SER A 248 -2.23 8.65 0.52
N ILE A 249 -0.95 8.95 0.25
CA ILE A 249 0.13 8.95 1.24
C ILE A 249 -0.08 10.04 2.31
N CYS A 250 -0.55 11.23 1.91
CA CYS A 250 -0.90 12.30 2.85
C CYS A 250 -2.15 11.99 3.69
N ALA A 251 -3.15 11.34 3.11
CA ALA A 251 -4.34 10.89 3.86
C ALA A 251 -3.98 9.78 4.87
N ASP A 252 -3.13 8.83 4.47
CA ASP A 252 -2.71 7.70 5.31
C ASP A 252 -1.79 8.13 6.46
N ALA A 253 -0.83 9.03 6.21
CA ALA A 253 0.03 9.62 7.26
C ALA A 253 -0.73 10.54 8.24
N ALA A 254 -1.97 10.93 7.91
CA ALA A 254 -2.87 11.64 8.78
C ALA A 254 -3.90 10.72 9.48
N SER A 255 -3.89 9.42 9.20
CA SER A 255 -4.88 8.42 9.66
C SER A 255 -4.26 7.39 10.62
N PHE A 256 -5.09 6.62 11.32
CA PHE A 256 -4.64 5.39 11.99
C PHE A 256 -5.68 4.26 11.96
N ASP A 257 -5.18 3.03 12.05
CA ASP A 257 -5.94 1.81 12.33
C ASP A 257 -5.35 1.14 13.59
N LEU A 258 -6.15 1.08 14.66
CA LEU A 258 -5.82 0.42 15.92
C LEU A 258 -6.42 -1.00 15.90
N LEU A 259 -5.60 -1.98 15.50
CA LEU A 259 -6.01 -3.39 15.48
C LEU A 259 -5.95 -3.97 16.91
N PRO A 260 -6.77 -4.98 17.24
CA PRO A 260 -6.87 -5.47 18.63
C PRO A 260 -5.55 -6.07 19.13
N HIS A 261 -4.72 -6.65 18.24
CA HIS A 261 -3.40 -7.17 18.61
C HIS A 261 -2.40 -6.07 19.03
N ASN A 262 -2.60 -4.81 18.62
CA ASN A 262 -1.83 -3.67 19.11
C ASN A 262 -2.19 -3.41 20.58
N LEU A 263 -3.48 -3.33 20.92
CA LEU A 263 -3.95 -3.10 22.29
C LEU A 263 -3.50 -4.23 23.23
N THR A 264 -3.74 -5.49 22.88
CA THR A 264 -3.29 -6.64 23.69
C THR A 264 -1.76 -6.62 23.90
N SER A 265 -0.98 -6.16 22.92
CA SER A 265 0.47 -5.97 23.06
C SER A 265 0.86 -4.81 23.99
N CYS A 266 0.17 -3.67 23.87
CA CYS A 266 0.38 -2.49 24.70
C CYS A 266 0.06 -2.78 26.18
N ILE A 267 -1.00 -3.54 26.44
CA ILE A 267 -1.40 -3.97 27.80
C ILE A 267 -0.32 -4.87 28.42
N ALA A 268 0.30 -5.75 27.61
CA ALA A 268 1.42 -6.59 28.06
C ALA A 268 2.68 -5.76 28.37
N GLU A 269 3.03 -4.78 27.53
CA GLU A 269 4.17 -3.88 27.78
C GLU A 269 3.98 -2.99 29.00
N ALA A 270 2.78 -2.42 29.19
CA ALA A 270 2.49 -1.65 30.40
C ALA A 270 2.59 -2.54 31.66
N GLN A 271 2.22 -3.82 31.58
CA GLN A 271 2.43 -4.80 32.66
C GLN A 271 3.92 -5.12 32.89
N GLU A 272 4.71 -5.23 31.82
CA GLU A 272 6.17 -5.44 31.89
C GLU A 272 6.87 -4.22 32.54
N CYS A 273 6.45 -2.99 32.21
CA CYS A 273 6.95 -1.76 32.85
C CYS A 273 6.72 -1.74 34.37
N ILE A 274 5.54 -2.17 34.84
CA ILE A 274 5.24 -2.29 36.28
C ILE A 274 6.22 -3.25 36.97
N GLN A 275 6.52 -4.39 36.33
CA GLN A 275 7.42 -5.42 36.86
C GLN A 275 8.89 -4.98 36.84
N LEU A 276 9.35 -4.36 35.76
CA LEU A 276 10.71 -3.80 35.66
C LEU A 276 10.92 -2.67 36.68
N CYS A 277 9.92 -1.80 36.86
CA CYS A 277 10.02 -0.69 37.80
C CYS A 277 10.00 -1.13 39.27
N SER A 278 9.19 -2.14 39.63
CA SER A 278 9.20 -2.69 40.99
C SER A 278 10.49 -3.46 41.28
N PHE A 279 11.01 -4.19 40.29
CA PHE A 279 12.30 -4.89 40.39
C PHE A 279 13.47 -3.91 40.58
N LYS A 280 13.59 -2.86 39.75
CA LYS A 280 14.60 -1.78 39.94
C LYS A 280 14.53 -1.18 41.34
N ARG A 281 13.34 -0.74 41.78
CA ARG A 281 13.13 -0.16 43.13
C ARG A 281 13.51 -1.11 44.27
N SER A 282 13.47 -2.44 44.07
CA SER A 282 13.90 -3.44 45.07
C SER A 282 15.41 -3.67 45.14
N ILE A 283 16.18 -3.24 44.14
CA ILE A 283 17.64 -3.42 44.04
C ILE A 283 18.37 -2.12 44.34
N GLU A 284 17.93 -1.01 43.75
CA GLU A 284 18.70 0.24 43.70
C GLU A 284 18.53 1.10 44.96
N ASN A 285 17.68 0.68 45.92
CA ASN A 285 17.39 1.32 47.22
C ASN A 285 17.15 2.84 47.17
N SER A 286 16.76 3.33 46.00
CA SER A 286 16.55 4.73 45.70
C SER A 286 15.27 4.86 44.88
N ALA A 287 14.44 5.83 45.25
CA ALA A 287 13.27 6.17 44.46
C ALA A 287 13.73 6.98 43.24
N ASP A 288 14.18 6.30 42.19
CA ASP A 288 14.40 6.93 40.89
C ASP A 288 13.09 7.57 40.43
N LYS A 289 13.08 8.91 40.43
CA LYS A 289 11.91 9.72 40.10
C LYS A 289 11.57 9.69 38.61
N GLN A 290 12.43 9.09 37.78
CA GLN A 290 12.18 8.93 36.35
C GLN A 290 11.16 7.82 36.04
N PHE A 291 11.02 6.80 36.90
CA PHE A 291 10.18 5.63 36.64
C PHE A 291 9.17 5.39 37.76
N ASP A 292 7.89 5.21 37.39
CA ASP A 292 6.80 5.10 38.35
C ASP A 292 5.76 4.02 37.99
N PRO A 293 5.60 2.96 38.81
CA PRO A 293 4.71 1.86 38.51
C PRO A 293 3.23 2.23 38.64
N GLU A 294 2.89 3.30 39.36
CA GLU A 294 1.50 3.80 39.42
C GLU A 294 1.09 4.39 38.07
N ASN A 295 1.92 5.23 37.45
CA ASN A 295 1.69 5.72 36.10
C ASN A 295 1.59 4.58 35.06
N TYR A 296 2.41 3.52 35.17
CA TYR A 296 2.28 2.34 34.29
C TYR A 296 1.03 1.49 34.57
N ALA A 297 0.58 1.40 35.83
CA ALA A 297 -0.68 0.75 36.19
C ALA A 297 -1.89 1.52 35.65
N ILE A 298 -1.86 2.86 35.71
CA ILE A 298 -2.87 3.74 35.10
C ILE A 298 -2.87 3.56 33.58
N LEU A 299 -1.71 3.59 32.91
CA LEU A 299 -1.58 3.34 31.48
C LEU A 299 -2.17 1.97 31.09
N LYS A 300 -1.82 0.91 31.81
CA LYS A 300 -2.39 -0.44 31.60
C LYS A 300 -3.91 -0.44 31.75
N ALA A 301 -4.44 0.17 32.80
CA ALA A 301 -5.88 0.22 33.07
C ALA A 301 -6.64 0.98 31.96
N LEU A 302 -6.10 2.10 31.48
CA LEU A 302 -6.66 2.87 30.36
C LEU A 302 -6.66 2.08 29.05
N LEU A 303 -5.59 1.35 28.75
CA LEU A 303 -5.49 0.48 27.57
C LEU A 303 -6.51 -0.67 27.62
N MET A 304 -6.68 -1.30 28.79
CA MET A 304 -7.72 -2.32 29.00
C MET A 304 -9.14 -1.74 28.89
N ALA A 305 -9.37 -0.52 29.40
CA ALA A 305 -10.65 0.16 29.27
C ALA A 305 -10.97 0.55 27.81
N LEU A 306 -9.95 0.93 27.03
CA LEU A 306 -10.06 1.20 25.59
C LEU A 306 -10.37 -0.08 24.79
N GLU A 307 -9.65 -1.18 25.04
CA GLU A 307 -9.92 -2.49 24.42
C GLU A 307 -11.35 -2.98 24.73
N LYS A 308 -11.80 -2.80 25.97
CA LYS A 308 -13.18 -3.09 26.40
C LYS A 308 -14.18 -2.19 25.66
N LYS A 309 -13.99 -0.86 25.65
CA LYS A 309 -14.95 0.09 25.05
C LYS A 309 -15.13 -0.13 23.54
N VAL A 310 -14.07 -0.46 22.80
CA VAL A 310 -14.16 -0.86 21.38
C VAL A 310 -14.90 -2.20 21.22
N SER A 311 -14.70 -3.14 22.16
CA SER A 311 -15.37 -4.44 22.17
C SER A 311 -16.86 -4.38 22.54
N GLU A 312 -17.32 -3.32 23.23
CA GLU A 312 -18.71 -3.15 23.69
C GLU A 312 -19.61 -2.34 22.73
N LEU A 313 -19.06 -1.69 21.70
CA LEU A 313 -19.85 -0.97 20.69
C LEU A 313 -20.90 -1.87 20.01
N VAL A 314 -22.10 -1.35 19.75
CA VAL A 314 -23.15 -2.08 19.02
C VAL A 314 -22.95 -1.86 17.52
N ILE A 315 -22.63 -2.93 16.78
CA ILE A 315 -22.45 -2.91 15.32
C ILE A 315 -23.70 -3.54 14.68
N GLU A 316 -24.60 -2.70 14.17
CA GLU A 316 -25.88 -3.11 13.60
C GLU A 316 -25.74 -3.85 12.26
N SER A 317 -24.82 -3.39 11.40
CA SER A 317 -24.47 -4.03 10.13
C SER A 317 -22.97 -4.26 10.03
N LYS A 318 -22.59 -5.50 9.70
CA LYS A 318 -21.20 -5.90 9.48
C LYS A 318 -20.61 -5.38 8.16
N GLU A 319 -21.46 -5.03 7.20
CA GLU A 319 -21.04 -4.48 5.91
C GLU A 319 -20.80 -2.96 6.00
N LEU A 320 -21.58 -2.27 6.84
CA LEU A 320 -21.45 -0.82 7.03
C LEU A 320 -20.51 -0.43 8.18
N GLY A 321 -20.31 -1.34 9.14
CA GLY A 321 -19.59 -1.09 10.40
C GLY A 321 -20.28 -0.06 11.29
N TYR A 322 -19.70 0.22 12.47
CA TYR A 322 -20.11 1.35 13.29
C TYR A 322 -19.37 2.60 12.82
N THR A 323 -20.09 3.64 12.39
CA THR A 323 -19.48 4.87 11.84
C THR A 323 -20.05 6.12 12.51
N LYS A 324 -19.17 7.08 12.83
CA LYS A 324 -19.52 8.40 13.40
C LYS A 324 -18.70 9.53 12.74
N PRO A 325 -19.12 10.80 12.87
CA PRO A 325 -18.28 11.95 12.50
C PRO A 325 -16.92 11.90 13.20
N GLY A 326 -15.87 12.44 12.58
CA GLY A 326 -14.51 12.35 13.13
C GLY A 326 -14.36 12.93 14.55
N SER A 327 -15.10 13.98 14.90
CA SER A 327 -15.12 14.59 16.24
C SER A 327 -15.57 13.65 17.37
N TYR A 328 -16.29 12.56 17.06
CA TYR A 328 -16.71 11.55 18.03
C TYR A 328 -15.52 10.88 18.75
N ILE A 329 -14.31 10.90 18.18
CA ILE A 329 -13.12 10.38 18.86
C ILE A 329 -12.85 11.09 20.20
N HIS A 330 -13.16 12.39 20.31
CA HIS A 330 -12.92 13.15 21.53
C HIS A 330 -13.96 12.82 22.61
N GLU A 331 -15.23 12.64 22.23
CA GLU A 331 -16.29 12.13 23.11
C GLU A 331 -15.91 10.73 23.63
N PHE A 332 -15.64 9.80 22.70
CA PHE A 332 -15.28 8.41 22.97
C PHE A 332 -14.04 8.25 23.87
N LEU A 333 -13.04 9.13 23.75
CA LEU A 333 -11.85 9.15 24.60
C LEU A 333 -12.06 9.91 25.92
N SER A 334 -12.93 10.93 25.95
CA SER A 334 -13.22 11.68 27.19
C SER A 334 -13.90 10.82 28.26
N GLU A 335 -14.73 9.85 27.86
CA GLU A 335 -15.30 8.82 28.77
C GLU A 335 -14.23 7.93 29.43
N LEU A 336 -13.01 7.88 28.89
CA LEU A 336 -11.85 7.21 29.46
C LEU A 336 -10.91 8.18 30.21
N ASN A 337 -11.33 9.43 30.43
CA ASN A 337 -10.52 10.55 30.91
C ASN A 337 -9.30 10.89 30.01
N ILE A 338 -9.35 10.53 28.72
CA ILE A 338 -8.31 10.84 27.73
C ILE A 338 -8.72 12.13 26.99
N THR A 339 -8.11 13.24 27.36
CA THR A 339 -8.39 14.62 26.89
C THR A 339 -7.13 15.27 26.33
N SER A 340 -7.22 16.50 25.81
CA SER A 340 -6.04 17.24 25.32
C SER A 340 -5.02 17.63 26.41
N GLU A 341 -5.37 17.46 27.69
CA GLU A 341 -4.50 17.72 28.83
C GLU A 341 -3.87 16.43 29.35
N THR A 342 -4.67 15.37 29.51
CA THR A 342 -4.17 14.06 29.97
C THR A 342 -3.39 13.32 28.89
N SER A 343 -3.67 13.55 27.60
CA SER A 343 -2.92 12.94 26.50
C SER A 343 -1.44 13.31 26.51
N LYS A 344 -1.06 14.52 26.93
CA LYS A 344 0.34 14.94 27.09
C LYS A 344 1.06 14.08 28.13
N LYS A 345 0.47 13.97 29.33
CA LYS A 345 0.98 13.11 30.42
C LYS A 345 1.04 11.64 30.01
N LEU A 346 0.09 11.17 29.21
CA LEU A 346 0.09 9.80 28.69
C LEU A 346 1.19 9.58 27.63
N ILE A 347 1.46 10.56 26.76
CA ILE A 347 2.60 10.53 25.83
C ILE A 347 3.92 10.53 26.62
N GLU A 348 4.08 11.41 27.61
CA GLU A 348 5.25 11.44 28.51
C GLU A 348 5.44 10.12 29.26
N THR A 349 4.35 9.49 29.71
CA THR A 349 4.36 8.17 30.35
C THR A 349 4.72 7.05 29.37
N ILE A 350 4.26 7.10 28.12
CA ILE A 350 4.59 6.12 27.08
C ILE A 350 6.05 6.27 26.63
N ASP A 351 6.53 7.49 26.39
CA ASP A 351 7.94 7.74 26.06
C ASP A 351 8.86 7.24 27.20
N SER A 352 8.45 7.42 28.46
CA SER A 352 9.14 6.88 29.64
C SER A 352 9.03 5.35 29.76
N ALA A 353 7.89 4.75 29.39
CA ALA A 353 7.69 3.29 29.35
C ALA A 353 8.59 2.64 28.30
N SER A 354 8.67 3.22 27.10
CA SER A 354 9.53 2.74 26.01
C SER A 354 11.01 2.78 26.42
N LEU A 355 11.46 3.83 27.10
CA LEU A 355 12.81 3.89 27.69
C LEU A 355 13.05 2.79 28.74
N LEU A 356 12.08 2.52 29.62
CA LEU A 356 12.21 1.46 30.63
C LEU A 356 12.28 0.05 30.01
N LEU A 357 11.52 -0.21 28.95
CA LEU A 357 11.53 -1.48 28.22
C LEU A 357 12.86 -1.71 27.49
N GLU A 358 13.46 -0.66 26.92
CA GLU A 358 14.81 -0.75 26.36
C GLU A 358 15.86 -1.08 27.43
N GLU A 359 15.77 -0.46 28.61
CA GLU A 359 16.71 -0.72 29.71
C GLU A 359 16.50 -2.10 30.36
N GLY A 360 15.27 -2.56 30.52
CA GLY A 360 14.97 -3.91 31.04
C GLY A 360 15.49 -5.02 30.13
N ASN A 361 15.43 -4.84 28.82
CA ASN A 361 16.00 -5.76 27.83
C ASN A 361 17.55 -5.68 27.72
N SER A 362 18.21 -4.82 28.52
CA SER A 362 19.66 -4.60 28.52
C SER A 362 20.41 -5.26 29.70
N GLY A 363 19.72 -6.04 30.55
CA GLY A 363 20.33 -6.68 31.73
C GLY A 363 21.43 -7.72 31.41
N GLU A 364 22.49 -7.73 32.21
CA GLU A 364 23.66 -8.61 31.99
C GLU A 364 23.33 -10.10 32.17
N THR A 365 23.28 -10.86 31.08
CA THR A 365 23.37 -12.33 31.12
C THR A 365 24.82 -12.77 30.94
N LYS A 366 25.39 -13.40 31.97
CA LYS A 366 26.82 -13.84 32.03
C LYS A 366 27.23 -14.93 31.01
N ALA A 367 26.40 -15.22 30.00
CA ALA A 367 26.69 -16.22 28.97
C ALA A 367 25.95 -15.92 27.66
N GLY A 368 26.53 -15.10 26.78
CA GLY A 368 26.45 -15.18 25.31
C GLY A 368 25.11 -15.22 24.56
N VAL A 369 23.95 -15.14 25.22
CA VAL A 369 22.64 -15.44 24.62
C VAL A 369 21.81 -14.17 24.40
N LYS A 370 21.97 -13.61 23.20
CA LYS A 370 20.98 -12.81 22.42
C LYS A 370 19.97 -12.00 23.26
N ALA A 371 20.36 -10.77 23.62
CA ALA A 371 19.41 -9.74 24.08
C ALA A 371 18.30 -9.55 23.04
N LYS A 372 17.05 -9.86 23.43
CA LYS A 372 15.90 -9.86 22.53
C LYS A 372 15.23 -8.49 22.58
N ALA A 373 15.91 -7.47 22.02
CA ALA A 373 15.44 -6.09 21.96
C ALA A 373 14.02 -6.01 21.36
N THR A 374 13.02 -6.00 22.25
CA THR A 374 11.62 -6.10 21.87
C THR A 374 11.08 -4.70 21.66
N VAL A 375 10.59 -4.45 20.44
CA VAL A 375 10.05 -3.15 20.03
C VAL A 375 8.89 -2.77 20.92
N SER A 376 8.92 -1.56 21.50
CA SER A 376 7.77 -1.04 22.23
C SER A 376 6.62 -0.78 21.26
N ARG A 377 5.56 -1.57 21.42
CA ARG A 377 4.29 -1.47 20.69
C ARG A 377 3.41 -0.35 21.25
N LEU A 378 3.70 0.16 22.46
CA LEU A 378 3.09 1.37 23.02
C LEU A 378 3.22 2.61 22.13
N GLU A 379 4.27 2.70 21.29
CA GLU A 379 4.43 3.76 20.28
C GLU A 379 3.18 3.92 19.39
N THR A 380 2.46 2.83 19.09
CA THR A 380 1.21 2.90 18.30
C THR A 380 0.12 3.73 18.99
N ILE A 381 0.08 3.75 20.33
CA ILE A 381 -0.88 4.54 21.12
C ILE A 381 -0.40 5.99 21.25
N ARG A 382 0.91 6.20 21.42
CA ARG A 382 1.54 7.52 21.41
C ARG A 382 1.23 8.28 20.12
N ASP A 383 1.48 7.66 18.97
CA ASP A 383 1.29 8.30 17.67
C ASP A 383 -0.20 8.50 17.34
N MET A 384 -1.08 7.59 17.80
CA MET A 384 -2.53 7.79 17.78
C MET A 384 -2.95 9.04 18.56
N LEU A 385 -2.45 9.25 19.77
CA LEU A 385 -2.75 10.43 20.59
C LEU A 385 -2.22 11.74 19.95
N ASP A 386 -1.02 11.70 19.37
CA ASP A 386 -0.38 12.83 18.68
C ASP A 386 -1.13 13.23 17.38
N ILE A 387 -1.76 12.27 16.69
CA ILE A 387 -2.67 12.53 15.55
C ILE A 387 -3.99 13.13 16.03
N ILE A 388 -4.61 12.58 17.09
CA ILE A 388 -5.92 13.04 17.60
C ILE A 388 -5.85 14.45 18.18
N PHE A 389 -4.87 14.72 19.05
CA PHE A 389 -4.77 15.98 19.80
C PHE A 389 -3.79 17.00 19.16
N ARG A 390 -3.46 16.82 17.87
CA ARG A 390 -2.52 17.69 17.13
C ARG A 390 -2.87 19.18 17.28
N GLY A 391 -1.92 19.98 17.75
CA GLY A 391 -2.08 21.42 17.91
C GLY A 391 -3.07 21.87 19.00
N GLY A 392 -3.61 20.95 19.80
CA GLY A 392 -4.53 21.27 20.92
C GLY A 392 -5.91 21.81 20.50
N ARG A 393 -6.27 21.70 19.22
CA ARG A 393 -7.60 22.08 18.69
C ARG A 393 -8.32 20.85 18.15
N GLN A 394 -9.63 20.97 17.92
CA GLN A 394 -10.46 19.91 17.32
C GLN A 394 -10.92 20.25 15.89
N ASP A 395 -10.49 21.39 15.35
CA ASP A 395 -10.96 21.96 14.08
C ASP A 395 -10.68 21.05 12.87
N HIS A 396 -9.68 20.17 12.95
CA HIS A 396 -9.35 19.19 11.92
C HIS A 396 -10.27 17.97 11.91
N ALA A 397 -10.91 17.63 13.03
CA ALA A 397 -11.71 16.40 13.17
C ALA A 397 -12.93 16.34 12.21
N LYS A 398 -13.36 17.48 11.65
CA LYS A 398 -14.37 17.54 10.56
C LYS A 398 -13.96 16.80 9.28
N TYR A 399 -12.64 16.72 9.02
CA TYR A 399 -12.05 16.03 7.87
C TYR A 399 -11.94 14.51 8.05
N TYR A 400 -12.28 14.00 9.24
CA TYR A 400 -12.12 12.60 9.62
C TYR A 400 -13.44 11.85 9.69
N ARG A 401 -13.37 10.51 9.69
CA ARG A 401 -14.45 9.62 10.14
C ARG A 401 -13.94 8.66 11.20
N PHE A 402 -14.73 8.50 12.26
CA PHE A 402 -14.56 7.43 13.23
C PHE A 402 -15.27 6.19 12.68
N HIS A 403 -14.57 5.06 12.59
CA HIS A 403 -15.12 3.82 12.07
C HIS A 403 -14.63 2.62 12.90
N VAL A 404 -15.50 1.64 13.13
CA VAL A 404 -15.16 0.37 13.78
C VAL A 404 -15.75 -0.77 12.97
N ASN A 405 -14.88 -1.66 12.49
CA ASN A 405 -15.26 -2.84 11.71
C ASN A 405 -15.05 -4.13 12.51
N GLU A 406 -15.94 -5.11 12.33
CA GLU A 406 -15.86 -6.43 12.97
C GLU A 406 -15.34 -7.48 11.99
N SER A 407 -14.09 -7.88 12.18
CA SER A 407 -13.52 -9.05 11.51
C SER A 407 -13.74 -10.32 12.35
N ARG A 408 -13.92 -11.45 11.68
CA ARG A 408 -13.75 -12.78 12.29
C ARG A 408 -12.46 -13.37 11.75
N GLN A 409 -11.49 -13.65 12.62
CA GLN A 409 -10.29 -14.34 12.21
C GLN A 409 -10.65 -15.77 11.77
N ALA A 410 -10.31 -16.09 10.52
CA ALA A 410 -10.24 -17.48 10.07
C ALA A 410 -8.97 -18.11 10.67
N SER A 411 -9.08 -18.65 11.87
CA SER A 411 -8.14 -19.68 12.32
C SER A 411 -8.17 -20.85 11.33
N GLY A 412 -7.04 -21.56 11.17
CA GLY A 412 -6.93 -22.68 10.24
C GLY A 412 -7.71 -23.94 10.63
N ASP A 413 -8.72 -23.80 11.49
CA ASP A 413 -9.51 -24.87 12.08
C ASP A 413 -11.00 -24.64 11.79
N SER A 414 -11.79 -25.71 11.65
CA SER A 414 -13.13 -25.65 11.04
C SER A 414 -14.23 -25.04 11.95
N LEU A 415 -13.87 -24.44 13.09
CA LEU A 415 -14.78 -23.84 14.07
C LEU A 415 -15.17 -22.38 13.75
N GLN A 416 -15.44 -22.08 12.48
CA GLN A 416 -15.79 -20.74 11.98
C GLN A 416 -17.05 -20.11 12.63
N LEU A 417 -17.84 -20.90 13.36
CA LEU A 417 -19.00 -20.45 14.13
C LEU A 417 -18.65 -19.78 15.47
N PHE A 418 -17.49 -20.07 16.05
CA PHE A 418 -17.13 -19.65 17.42
C PHE A 418 -15.90 -18.72 17.53
N GLY A 419 -15.31 -18.30 16.40
CA GLY A 419 -14.22 -17.32 16.41
C GLY A 419 -14.64 -16.00 17.07
N LYS A 420 -13.91 -15.58 18.13
CA LYS A 420 -14.15 -14.31 18.83
C LYS A 420 -14.14 -13.15 17.83
N ALA A 421 -15.15 -12.30 17.88
CA ALA A 421 -15.20 -11.08 17.09
C ALA A 421 -13.99 -10.18 17.41
N THR A 422 -13.22 -9.81 16.40
CA THR A 422 -12.04 -8.94 16.53
C THR A 422 -12.29 -7.63 15.79
N ARG A 423 -12.27 -6.52 16.55
CA ARG A 423 -12.65 -5.21 16.04
C ARG A 423 -11.45 -4.29 15.92
N THR A 424 -11.32 -3.65 14.76
CA THR A 424 -10.33 -2.59 14.52
C THR A 424 -11.02 -1.25 14.71
N LEU A 425 -10.40 -0.35 15.49
CA LEU A 425 -10.81 1.05 15.59
C LEU A 425 -10.02 1.88 14.58
N SER A 426 -10.71 2.60 13.73
CA SER A 426 -10.15 3.38 12.63
C SER A 426 -10.52 4.85 12.74
N TRP A 427 -9.55 5.74 12.53
CA TRP A 427 -9.78 7.18 12.37
C TRP A 427 -9.11 7.62 11.08
N TRP A 428 -9.92 7.72 10.01
CA TRP A 428 -9.42 8.00 8.66
C TRP A 428 -9.64 9.46 8.31
N CYS A 429 -8.57 10.12 7.87
CA CYS A 429 -8.60 11.44 7.27
C CYS A 429 -8.97 11.35 5.79
N PHE A 430 -9.86 12.22 5.31
CA PHE A 430 -10.22 12.31 3.90
C PHE A 430 -9.84 13.64 3.21
N ASN A 431 -9.17 14.54 3.94
CA ASN A 431 -8.51 15.74 3.41
C ASN A 431 -6.97 15.61 3.53
N PRO A 432 -6.27 15.13 2.50
CA PRO A 432 -4.81 15.03 2.52
C PRO A 432 -4.09 16.39 2.60
N GLY A 433 -4.77 17.49 2.30
CA GLY A 433 -4.22 18.85 2.44
C GLY A 433 -3.74 19.18 3.86
N LEU A 434 -4.28 18.53 4.90
CA LEU A 434 -3.79 18.70 6.29
C LEU A 434 -2.28 18.44 6.45
N ALA A 435 -1.72 17.48 5.72
CA ALA A 435 -0.29 17.18 5.75
C ALA A 435 0.53 18.21 4.96
N MET A 436 -0.07 18.81 3.93
CA MET A 436 0.58 19.75 3.01
C MET A 436 0.58 21.19 3.55
N GLU A 437 -0.49 21.60 4.25
CA GLU A 437 -0.57 22.90 4.93
C GLU A 437 0.54 23.11 5.98
N GLU A 438 1.15 22.04 6.51
CA GLU A 438 2.26 22.13 7.45
C GLU A 438 3.52 22.72 6.78
N PHE A 439 3.75 22.50 5.48
CA PHE A 439 4.87 23.10 4.75
C PHE A 439 4.69 24.61 4.55
N LEU A 440 3.46 25.08 4.29
CA LEU A 440 3.15 26.51 4.21
C LEU A 440 3.45 27.22 5.55
N LYS A 441 3.12 26.57 6.67
CA LYS A 441 3.39 27.05 8.04
C LYS A 441 4.89 27.02 8.40
N LEU A 442 5.71 26.31 7.63
CA LEU A 442 7.17 26.22 7.77
C LEU A 442 7.94 27.19 6.84
N GLY A 443 7.25 28.02 6.05
CA GLY A 443 7.88 29.02 5.17
C GLY A 443 8.38 28.46 3.83
N VAL A 444 7.94 27.27 3.42
CA VAL A 444 8.35 26.66 2.12
C VAL A 444 7.92 27.56 0.95
N ARG A 445 8.88 27.92 0.09
CA ARG A 445 8.74 28.85 -1.03
C ARG A 445 7.83 28.35 -2.14
N SER A 446 7.93 27.06 -2.48
CA SER A 446 7.15 26.44 -3.54
C SER A 446 7.10 24.93 -3.35
N ILE A 447 5.93 24.36 -3.59
CA ILE A 447 5.70 22.92 -3.71
C ILE A 447 5.45 22.59 -5.19
N ILE A 448 6.35 21.81 -5.79
CA ILE A 448 6.28 21.36 -7.19
C ILE A 448 5.91 19.87 -7.19
N LEU A 449 4.77 19.51 -7.78
CA LEU A 449 4.37 18.12 -7.99
C LEU A 449 4.51 17.75 -9.47
N THR A 450 5.14 16.61 -9.76
CA THR A 450 5.21 16.08 -11.13
C THR A 450 5.00 14.56 -11.19
N SER A 451 4.54 14.08 -12.34
CA SER A 451 4.43 12.66 -12.71
C SER A 451 4.19 12.56 -14.23
N GLY A 452 4.27 11.35 -14.78
CA GLY A 452 3.70 11.05 -16.10
C GLY A 452 2.17 11.02 -16.14
N THR A 453 1.49 11.00 -14.98
CA THR A 453 0.06 10.66 -14.87
C THR A 453 -0.67 11.41 -13.75
N LEU A 454 -0.62 12.75 -13.72
CA LEU A 454 -1.34 13.58 -12.74
C LEU A 454 -2.79 13.91 -13.17
N SER A 455 -3.09 13.87 -14.48
CA SER A 455 -4.35 14.33 -15.07
C SER A 455 -5.57 13.54 -14.55
N PRO A 456 -6.71 14.20 -14.25
CA PRO A 456 -6.94 15.64 -14.34
C PRO A 456 -6.33 16.46 -13.19
N LEU A 457 -5.58 17.51 -13.54
CA LEU A 457 -4.86 18.35 -12.57
C LEU A 457 -5.79 19.08 -11.58
N ASP A 458 -6.97 19.53 -12.03
CA ASP A 458 -7.96 20.21 -11.19
C ASP A 458 -8.36 19.36 -9.97
N SER A 459 -8.57 18.07 -10.18
CA SER A 459 -9.03 17.17 -9.12
C SER A 459 -7.92 16.86 -8.11
N LEU A 460 -6.67 16.77 -8.54
CA LEU A 460 -5.53 16.65 -7.62
C LEU A 460 -5.34 17.93 -6.78
N ALA A 461 -5.49 19.12 -7.38
CA ALA A 461 -5.47 20.38 -6.65
C ALA A 461 -6.59 20.46 -5.58
N MET A 462 -7.81 20.08 -5.96
CA MET A 462 -8.96 20.02 -5.05
C MET A 462 -8.77 18.99 -3.91
N GLU A 463 -8.24 17.80 -4.20
CA GLU A 463 -7.97 16.80 -3.15
C GLU A 463 -6.91 17.29 -2.14
N LEU A 464 -5.84 17.93 -2.61
CA LEU A 464 -4.75 18.41 -1.76
C LEU A 464 -5.04 19.73 -1.03
N ASN A 465 -6.20 20.36 -1.26
CA ASN A 465 -6.58 21.65 -0.66
C ASN A 465 -5.48 22.73 -0.79
N LEU A 466 -4.77 22.74 -1.92
CA LEU A 466 -3.66 23.64 -2.22
C LEU A 466 -3.91 24.38 -3.54
N GLU A 467 -3.56 25.66 -3.55
CA GLU A 467 -3.48 26.42 -4.80
C GLU A 467 -2.21 26.07 -5.57
N PHE A 468 -2.38 25.82 -6.87
CA PHE A 468 -1.31 25.59 -7.84
C PHE A 468 -1.51 26.53 -9.04
N PRO A 469 -1.01 27.78 -8.97
CA PRO A 469 -1.16 28.77 -10.05
C PRO A 469 -0.36 28.41 -11.31
N VAL A 470 0.76 27.69 -11.15
CA VAL A 470 1.57 27.20 -12.27
C VAL A 470 1.11 25.79 -12.63
N ARG A 471 0.74 25.57 -13.90
CA ARG A 471 0.27 24.27 -14.37
C ARG A 471 0.80 23.94 -15.77
N LEU A 472 1.01 22.66 -16.04
CA LEU A 472 1.43 22.14 -17.34
C LEU A 472 0.87 20.73 -17.57
N GLU A 473 0.31 20.49 -18.76
CA GLU A 473 0.05 19.16 -19.31
C GLU A 473 0.80 19.07 -20.64
N ASN A 474 2.02 18.51 -20.63
CA ASN A 474 2.90 18.47 -21.79
C ASN A 474 2.40 17.46 -22.85
N PRO A 475 2.58 17.75 -24.16
CA PRO A 475 2.46 16.73 -25.20
C PRO A 475 3.62 15.73 -25.13
N HIS A 476 3.47 14.58 -25.79
CA HIS A 476 4.56 13.61 -25.94
C HIS A 476 5.49 14.02 -27.09
N VAL A 477 6.79 13.70 -26.96
CA VAL A 477 7.84 13.94 -27.97
C VAL A 477 7.80 12.98 -29.19
N ILE A 478 6.73 12.20 -29.38
CA ILE A 478 6.59 11.26 -30.51
C ILE A 478 5.69 11.82 -31.61
N SER A 479 5.94 11.40 -32.85
CA SER A 479 5.05 11.67 -33.98
C SER A 479 3.80 10.76 -33.95
N PRO A 480 2.68 11.17 -34.58
CA PRO A 480 1.43 10.41 -34.60
C PRO A 480 1.52 8.98 -35.15
N ASP A 481 2.52 8.68 -35.99
CA ASP A 481 2.72 7.35 -36.56
C ASP A 481 3.50 6.38 -35.63
N GLN A 482 4.07 6.87 -34.52
CA GLN A 482 4.77 6.03 -33.53
C GLN A 482 3.82 5.33 -32.54
N ILE A 483 2.55 5.72 -32.46
CA ILE A 483 1.61 5.17 -31.49
C ILE A 483 0.28 4.78 -32.12
N TRP A 484 -0.22 3.60 -31.75
CA TRP A 484 -1.58 3.16 -32.04
C TRP A 484 -2.36 3.12 -30.73
N VAL A 485 -3.54 3.76 -30.66
CA VAL A 485 -4.40 3.70 -29.47
C VAL A 485 -5.82 3.34 -29.88
N GLY A 486 -6.36 2.25 -29.32
CA GLY A 486 -7.65 1.73 -29.76
C GLY A 486 -8.49 1.13 -28.65
N VAL A 487 -9.79 1.48 -28.65
CA VAL A 487 -10.80 0.85 -27.81
C VAL A 487 -11.47 -0.30 -28.57
N VAL A 488 -11.46 -1.46 -27.94
CA VAL A 488 -11.99 -2.73 -28.43
C VAL A 488 -13.18 -3.14 -27.55
N PRO A 489 -14.40 -2.68 -27.87
CA PRO A 489 -15.58 -2.95 -27.05
C PRO A 489 -16.17 -4.35 -27.27
N VAL A 490 -15.80 -5.04 -28.36
CA VAL A 490 -16.32 -6.37 -28.73
C VAL A 490 -15.20 -7.32 -29.16
N GLY A 491 -15.37 -8.61 -28.85
CA GLY A 491 -14.47 -9.68 -29.27
C GLY A 491 -14.74 -10.22 -30.68
N PRO A 492 -13.98 -11.23 -31.13
CA PRO A 492 -14.10 -11.83 -32.46
C PRO A 492 -15.50 -12.29 -32.86
N SER A 493 -16.31 -12.78 -31.91
CA SER A 493 -17.69 -13.25 -32.18
C SER A 493 -18.75 -12.17 -31.93
N GLY A 494 -18.35 -10.91 -31.75
CA GLY A 494 -19.25 -9.75 -31.61
C GLY A 494 -19.83 -9.55 -30.20
N HIS A 495 -19.54 -10.42 -29.23
CA HIS A 495 -19.92 -10.20 -27.84
C HIS A 495 -19.12 -9.06 -27.21
N SER A 496 -19.76 -8.30 -26.32
CA SER A 496 -19.13 -7.22 -25.56
C SER A 496 -18.02 -7.70 -24.62
N LEU A 497 -16.93 -6.93 -24.57
CA LEU A 497 -15.87 -7.02 -23.58
C LEU A 497 -16.17 -6.02 -22.46
N ASN A 498 -16.62 -6.53 -21.31
CA ASN A 498 -16.88 -5.71 -20.13
C ASN A 498 -16.40 -6.46 -18.87
N SER A 499 -15.39 -5.92 -18.19
CA SER A 499 -14.78 -6.49 -16.97
C SER A 499 -15.51 -6.12 -15.66
N SER A 500 -16.69 -5.49 -15.73
CA SER A 500 -17.47 -5.17 -14.53
C SER A 500 -17.85 -6.43 -13.74
N TYR A 501 -18.20 -6.25 -12.47
CA TYR A 501 -18.65 -7.34 -11.59
C TYR A 501 -19.79 -8.18 -12.21
N ARG A 502 -20.67 -7.56 -13.01
CA ARG A 502 -21.83 -8.20 -13.63
C ARG A 502 -21.46 -9.21 -14.73
N THR A 503 -20.35 -8.98 -15.43
CA THR A 503 -20.02 -9.64 -16.71
C THR A 503 -18.71 -10.42 -16.69
N ARG A 504 -17.73 -10.00 -15.88
CA ARG A 504 -16.37 -10.60 -15.84
C ARG A 504 -16.32 -12.08 -15.50
N GLU A 505 -17.34 -12.60 -14.83
CA GLU A 505 -17.40 -14.02 -14.46
C GLU A 505 -17.98 -14.92 -15.55
N THR A 506 -18.64 -14.34 -16.57
CA THR A 506 -19.30 -15.12 -17.63
C THR A 506 -18.31 -15.87 -18.51
N ILE A 507 -18.72 -17.05 -18.97
CA ILE A 507 -17.96 -17.89 -19.91
C ILE A 507 -17.66 -17.09 -21.19
N LYS A 508 -18.67 -16.38 -21.72
CA LYS A 508 -18.55 -15.54 -22.92
C LYS A 508 -17.44 -14.50 -22.80
N TYR A 509 -17.43 -13.70 -21.72
CA TYR A 509 -16.38 -12.70 -21.49
C TYR A 509 -14.98 -13.33 -21.47
N LYS A 510 -14.81 -14.42 -20.69
CA LYS A 510 -13.52 -15.11 -20.53
C LYS A 510 -13.04 -15.70 -21.86
N GLN A 511 -13.94 -16.29 -22.65
CA GLN A 511 -13.64 -16.84 -23.98
C GLN A 511 -13.24 -15.76 -24.98
N GLU A 512 -14.03 -14.70 -25.12
CA GLU A 512 -13.78 -13.62 -26.07
C GLU A 512 -12.46 -12.91 -25.77
N LEU A 513 -12.21 -12.52 -24.52
CA LEU A 513 -10.93 -11.92 -24.11
C LEU A 513 -9.74 -12.83 -24.43
N GLY A 514 -9.89 -14.14 -24.23
CA GLY A 514 -8.88 -15.12 -24.58
C GLY A 514 -8.58 -15.16 -26.09
N LEU A 515 -9.62 -15.18 -26.92
CA LEU A 515 -9.48 -15.16 -28.38
C LEU A 515 -8.89 -13.83 -28.88
N VAL A 516 -9.23 -12.70 -28.26
CA VAL A 516 -8.63 -11.39 -28.51
C VAL A 516 -7.11 -11.43 -28.27
N ILE A 517 -6.68 -11.97 -27.13
CA ILE A 517 -5.26 -12.06 -26.77
C ILE A 517 -4.51 -13.03 -27.68
N VAL A 518 -5.10 -14.17 -28.08
CA VAL A 518 -4.52 -15.07 -29.10
C VAL A 518 -4.26 -14.34 -30.42
N ASN A 519 -5.22 -13.55 -30.89
CA ASN A 519 -5.07 -12.78 -32.14
C ASN A 519 -4.00 -11.69 -32.01
N PHE A 520 -3.96 -10.95 -30.90
CA PHE A 520 -2.97 -9.88 -30.71
C PHE A 520 -1.57 -10.43 -30.45
N ALA A 521 -1.42 -11.58 -29.79
CA ALA A 521 -0.13 -12.28 -29.65
C ALA A 521 0.46 -12.73 -31.00
N ARG A 522 -0.36 -12.89 -32.06
CA ARG A 522 0.10 -13.13 -33.43
C ARG A 522 0.51 -11.86 -34.19
N ILE A 523 -0.05 -10.69 -33.82
CA ILE A 523 0.11 -9.43 -34.56
C ILE A 523 1.24 -8.55 -33.99
N VAL A 524 1.35 -8.51 -32.66
CA VAL A 524 2.33 -7.68 -31.94
C VAL A 524 3.71 -8.35 -32.01
N PRO A 525 4.80 -7.67 -32.42
CA PRO A 525 6.16 -8.19 -32.33
C PRO A 525 6.66 -8.20 -30.88
N ASP A 526 7.62 -9.05 -30.56
CA ASP A 526 8.31 -9.10 -29.26
C ASP A 526 7.37 -9.16 -28.03
N GLY A 527 7.39 -8.15 -27.15
CA GLY A 527 6.67 -8.11 -25.89
C GLY A 527 5.21 -7.64 -25.97
N LEU A 528 4.31 -8.45 -25.39
CA LEU A 528 2.91 -8.11 -25.15
C LEU A 528 2.60 -8.07 -23.65
N LEU A 529 2.26 -6.90 -23.12
CA LEU A 529 1.86 -6.71 -21.73
C LEU A 529 0.34 -6.81 -21.59
N VAL A 530 -0.18 -7.50 -20.58
CA VAL A 530 -1.63 -7.69 -20.37
C VAL A 530 -2.00 -7.40 -18.92
N PHE A 531 -2.62 -6.23 -18.69
CA PHE A 531 -3.01 -5.77 -17.37
C PHE A 531 -4.44 -6.15 -16.99
N PHE A 532 -4.59 -6.72 -15.80
CA PHE A 532 -5.86 -7.14 -15.21
C PHE A 532 -6.28 -6.26 -14.02
N PRO A 533 -7.58 -5.91 -13.88
CA PRO A 533 -8.13 -5.21 -12.72
C PRO A 533 -7.84 -5.84 -11.35
N SER A 534 -7.51 -7.14 -11.26
CA SER A 534 -7.11 -7.81 -10.02
C SER A 534 -6.53 -9.20 -10.29
N TYR A 535 -5.69 -9.71 -9.37
CA TYR A 535 -5.18 -11.10 -9.43
C TYR A 535 -6.33 -12.12 -9.52
N SER A 536 -7.40 -11.96 -8.72
CA SER A 536 -8.54 -12.89 -8.79
C SER A 536 -9.20 -12.94 -10.16
N MET A 537 -9.14 -11.87 -10.96
CA MET A 537 -9.70 -11.86 -12.31
C MET A 537 -8.70 -12.48 -13.32
N MET A 538 -7.41 -12.15 -13.20
CA MET A 538 -6.33 -12.75 -13.97
C MET A 538 -6.33 -14.28 -13.82
N ASP A 539 -6.27 -14.77 -12.59
CA ASP A 539 -6.22 -16.20 -12.26
C ASP A 539 -7.43 -16.94 -12.86
N LYS A 540 -8.66 -16.43 -12.66
CA LYS A 540 -9.89 -17.02 -13.21
C LYS A 540 -9.95 -17.02 -14.74
N CYS A 541 -9.32 -16.05 -15.42
CA CYS A 541 -9.26 -16.05 -16.88
C CYS A 541 -8.22 -17.06 -17.37
N ILE A 542 -7.04 -17.09 -16.76
CA ILE A 542 -5.95 -18.02 -17.09
C ILE A 542 -6.35 -19.47 -16.83
N ASP A 543 -7.00 -19.75 -15.69
CA ASP A 543 -7.54 -21.08 -15.37
C ASP A 543 -8.62 -21.50 -16.37
N PHE A 544 -9.49 -20.58 -16.80
CA PHE A 544 -10.46 -20.87 -17.85
C PHE A 544 -9.77 -21.18 -19.19
N TRP A 545 -8.76 -20.41 -19.60
CA TRP A 545 -8.02 -20.62 -20.86
C TRP A 545 -7.19 -21.90 -20.90
N LYS A 546 -6.78 -22.42 -19.75
CA LYS A 546 -6.03 -23.69 -19.61
C LYS A 546 -6.92 -24.93 -19.68
N ASN A 547 -8.21 -24.82 -19.37
CA ASN A 547 -9.14 -25.94 -19.31
C ASN A 547 -9.88 -26.17 -20.65
N ARG A 548 -10.13 -27.44 -21.01
CA ARG A 548 -11.00 -27.81 -22.15
C ARG A 548 -12.49 -27.71 -21.77
N ASN A 549 -12.96 -26.51 -21.43
CA ASN A 549 -14.33 -26.25 -20.96
C ASN A 549 -15.18 -25.45 -21.98
N HIS A 550 -14.95 -25.65 -23.28
CA HIS A 550 -15.77 -25.06 -24.33
C HIS A 550 -16.82 -26.06 -24.81
N GLU A 551 -18.09 -25.82 -24.44
CA GLU A 551 -19.21 -26.46 -25.12
C GLU A 551 -19.10 -26.12 -26.62
N HIS A 552 -19.07 -27.16 -27.47
CA HIS A 552 -18.97 -27.10 -28.93
C HIS A 552 -17.63 -26.66 -29.58
N SER A 553 -16.47 -26.66 -28.89
CA SER A 553 -15.19 -26.44 -29.60
C SER A 553 -14.72 -27.69 -30.34
N VAL A 554 -14.64 -27.62 -31.68
CA VAL A 554 -14.02 -28.64 -32.56
C VAL A 554 -12.47 -28.59 -32.48
N ASP A 555 -11.91 -27.51 -31.93
CA ASP A 555 -10.48 -27.26 -31.84
C ASP A 555 -9.85 -28.06 -30.68
N GLU A 556 -8.83 -28.89 -30.97
CA GLU A 556 -8.15 -29.69 -29.95
C GLU A 556 -7.32 -28.83 -28.97
N ASN A 557 -6.91 -27.63 -29.39
CA ASN A 557 -6.02 -26.77 -28.61
C ASN A 557 -6.83 -25.81 -27.72
N THR A 558 -6.50 -25.78 -26.43
CA THR A 558 -7.05 -24.77 -25.52
C THR A 558 -6.63 -23.36 -25.93
N ILE A 559 -7.37 -22.35 -25.48
CA ILE A 559 -7.00 -20.94 -25.70
C ILE A 559 -5.57 -20.69 -25.22
N TRP A 560 -5.15 -21.25 -24.08
CA TRP A 560 -3.79 -21.12 -23.58
C TRP A 560 -2.74 -21.76 -24.51
N GLN A 561 -3.00 -22.96 -25.05
CA GLN A 561 -2.12 -23.58 -26.05
C GLN A 561 -2.01 -22.73 -27.34
N ARG A 562 -3.13 -22.12 -27.76
CA ARG A 562 -3.17 -21.19 -28.90
C ARG A 562 -2.42 -19.88 -28.64
N MET A 563 -2.35 -19.39 -27.40
CA MET A 563 -1.46 -18.28 -27.02
C MET A 563 0.02 -18.71 -27.10
N CYS A 564 0.36 -19.84 -26.47
CA CYS A 564 1.73 -20.37 -26.43
C CYS A 564 2.34 -20.64 -27.81
N LYS A 565 1.51 -20.97 -28.82
CA LYS A 565 1.93 -21.13 -30.22
C LYS A 565 2.50 -19.85 -30.85
N HIS A 566 2.14 -18.67 -30.32
CA HIS A 566 2.57 -17.38 -30.84
C HIS A 566 3.57 -16.66 -29.92
N LYS A 567 3.33 -16.66 -28.60
CA LYS A 567 4.21 -16.03 -27.60
C LYS A 567 4.25 -16.83 -26.30
N GLN A 568 5.40 -16.85 -25.65
CA GLN A 568 5.60 -17.57 -24.39
C GLN A 568 5.06 -16.77 -23.20
N PRO A 569 4.16 -17.32 -22.36
CA PRO A 569 3.55 -16.55 -21.26
C PRO A 569 4.39 -16.55 -19.98
N VAL A 570 4.23 -15.44 -19.23
CA VAL A 570 4.72 -15.19 -17.87
C VAL A 570 3.57 -14.60 -17.06
N ILE A 571 3.49 -14.93 -15.76
CA ILE A 571 2.41 -14.48 -14.86
C ILE A 571 3.03 -13.79 -13.66
N GLU A 572 2.56 -12.58 -13.33
CA GLU A 572 3.05 -11.82 -12.19
C GLU A 572 2.79 -12.56 -10.85
N PRO A 573 3.83 -12.80 -10.03
CA PRO A 573 3.66 -13.44 -8.74
C PRO A 573 3.01 -12.50 -7.71
N ARG A 574 2.05 -13.05 -6.94
CA ARG A 574 1.40 -12.38 -5.80
C ARG A 574 2.36 -11.95 -4.66
N GLN A 575 3.65 -12.31 -4.73
CA GLN A 575 4.69 -11.99 -3.74
C GLN A 575 5.83 -11.21 -4.42
N SER A 576 6.19 -10.04 -3.89
CA SER A 576 7.25 -9.17 -4.44
C SER A 576 8.65 -9.81 -4.38
N SER A 577 8.89 -10.74 -3.45
CA SER A 577 10.16 -11.48 -3.34
C SER A 577 10.50 -12.34 -4.58
N ASN A 578 9.48 -12.70 -5.36
CA ASN A 578 9.58 -13.60 -6.51
C ASN A 578 9.42 -12.82 -7.83
N PHE A 579 9.15 -11.52 -7.75
CA PHE A 579 8.91 -10.64 -8.89
C PHE A 579 10.17 -10.47 -9.77
N PRO A 580 11.39 -10.29 -9.23
CA PRO A 580 12.61 -10.29 -10.06
C PRO A 580 12.80 -11.58 -10.86
N ASP A 581 12.52 -12.73 -10.24
CA ASP A 581 12.66 -14.06 -10.86
C ASP A 581 11.72 -14.20 -12.09
N ALA A 582 10.51 -13.63 -12.01
CA ALA A 582 9.55 -13.61 -13.12
C ALA A 582 9.95 -12.65 -14.26
N ILE A 583 10.80 -11.67 -14.00
CA ILE A 583 11.30 -10.72 -15.01
C ILE A 583 12.54 -11.24 -15.70
N GLU A 584 13.39 -11.98 -15.01
CA GLU A 584 14.45 -12.76 -15.63
C GLU A 584 13.87 -13.82 -16.59
N ASP A 585 12.79 -14.50 -16.18
CA ASP A 585 11.99 -15.39 -17.04
C ASP A 585 11.41 -14.64 -18.26
N TYR A 586 10.80 -13.47 -18.08
CA TYR A 586 10.27 -12.67 -19.20
C TYR A 586 11.37 -12.22 -20.17
N ALA A 587 12.51 -11.74 -19.65
CA ALA A 587 13.65 -11.32 -20.45
C ALA A 587 14.29 -12.49 -21.21
N ALA A 588 14.35 -13.69 -20.61
CA ALA A 588 14.81 -14.89 -21.30
C ALA A 588 13.88 -15.27 -22.46
N LYS A 589 12.56 -15.24 -22.24
CA LYS A 589 11.53 -15.57 -23.23
C LYS A 589 11.42 -14.56 -24.37
N LEU A 590 11.77 -13.29 -24.15
CA LEU A 590 11.88 -12.28 -25.21
C LEU A 590 13.08 -12.49 -26.13
N ARG A 591 14.15 -13.15 -25.64
CA ARG A 591 15.33 -13.51 -26.44
C ARG A 591 15.18 -14.83 -27.19
N ASP A 592 14.11 -15.60 -26.94
CA ASP A 592 13.85 -16.88 -27.59
C ASP A 592 13.20 -16.69 -28.98
N SER A 593 14.03 -16.82 -30.03
CA SER A 593 13.63 -16.71 -31.43
C SER A 593 12.77 -17.87 -31.96
N SER A 594 12.44 -18.88 -31.14
CA SER A 594 11.50 -19.95 -31.53
C SER A 594 10.04 -19.50 -31.54
N THR A 595 9.74 -18.35 -30.95
CA THR A 595 8.40 -17.73 -30.92
C THR A 595 8.47 -16.26 -31.31
N SER A 596 7.33 -15.56 -31.41
CA SER A 596 7.33 -14.12 -31.71
C SER A 596 7.67 -13.22 -30.51
N GLY A 597 8.15 -13.79 -29.39
CA GLY A 597 8.40 -13.10 -28.12
C GLY A 597 7.47 -13.59 -27.00
N ALA A 598 7.18 -12.72 -26.02
CA ALA A 598 6.59 -13.15 -24.75
C ALA A 598 5.38 -12.31 -24.30
N ILE A 599 4.47 -12.94 -23.56
CA ILE A 599 3.31 -12.28 -22.91
C ILE A 599 3.58 -12.13 -21.42
N PHE A 600 3.44 -10.93 -20.86
CA PHE A 600 3.48 -10.70 -19.40
C PHE A 600 2.08 -10.38 -18.87
N PHE A 601 1.49 -11.29 -18.09
CA PHE A 601 0.20 -11.08 -17.42
C PHE A 601 0.42 -10.40 -16.06
N ALA A 602 -0.10 -9.19 -15.91
CA ALA A 602 0.19 -8.28 -14.79
C ALA A 602 -1.05 -7.72 -14.09
N VAL A 603 -0.82 -7.23 -12.87
CA VAL A 603 -1.77 -6.50 -12.03
C VAL A 603 -1.11 -5.27 -11.40
N SER A 604 0.23 -5.22 -11.26
CA SER A 604 0.94 -4.16 -10.55
C SER A 604 1.88 -3.27 -11.39
N GLU A 605 2.22 -2.14 -10.79
CA GLU A 605 2.87 -0.96 -11.39
C GLU A 605 4.41 -1.05 -11.45
N GLY A 606 5.01 -2.11 -10.89
CA GLY A 606 6.33 -2.01 -10.23
C GLY A 606 7.60 -1.88 -11.09
N LEU A 607 7.51 -1.78 -12.42
CA LEU A 607 8.66 -1.91 -13.33
C LEU A 607 8.65 -0.99 -14.54
N ASP A 608 9.82 -0.91 -15.17
CA ASP A 608 9.97 -0.42 -16.53
C ASP A 608 10.02 -1.58 -17.54
N PHE A 609 9.36 -1.43 -18.68
CA PHE A 609 9.51 -2.25 -19.88
C PHE A 609 9.83 -1.28 -21.02
N ALA A 610 11.02 -1.41 -21.63
CA ALA A 610 11.44 -0.57 -22.75
C ALA A 610 11.37 -1.32 -24.08
N ASP A 611 11.14 -0.58 -25.16
CA ASP A 611 11.27 -1.03 -26.54
C ASP A 611 10.65 -2.41 -26.81
N ARG A 612 11.48 -3.42 -27.11
CA ARG A 612 11.07 -4.77 -27.46
C ARG A 612 10.31 -5.46 -26.33
N ALA A 613 10.53 -5.07 -25.07
CA ALA A 613 9.79 -5.60 -23.92
C ALA A 613 8.38 -5.01 -23.75
N GLY A 614 8.02 -3.95 -24.49
CA GLY A 614 6.79 -3.17 -24.26
C GLY A 614 5.95 -2.86 -25.52
N ARG A 615 6.25 -3.49 -26.68
CA ARG A 615 5.68 -3.16 -28.01
C ARG A 615 4.15 -3.05 -28.05
N ALA A 616 3.39 -3.76 -27.21
CA ALA A 616 2.00 -3.39 -26.95
C ALA A 616 1.55 -3.66 -25.50
N VAL A 617 0.55 -2.90 -25.06
CA VAL A 617 -0.19 -3.11 -23.81
C VAL A 617 -1.67 -3.36 -24.06
N ILE A 618 -2.22 -4.39 -23.43
CA ILE A 618 -3.65 -4.67 -23.35
C ILE A 618 -4.12 -4.30 -21.94
N VAL A 619 -5.04 -3.34 -21.84
CA VAL A 619 -5.78 -3.03 -20.62
C VAL A 619 -7.11 -3.78 -20.68
N THR A 620 -7.26 -4.83 -19.87
CA THR A 620 -8.48 -5.68 -19.88
C THR A 620 -9.67 -5.06 -19.14
N GLY A 621 -9.48 -3.89 -18.52
CA GLY A 621 -10.54 -3.04 -17.98
C GLY A 621 -10.10 -2.13 -16.85
N MET A 622 -11.08 -1.42 -16.26
CA MET A 622 -10.84 -0.43 -15.20
C MET A 622 -10.61 -1.09 -13.81
N PRO A 623 -9.48 -0.81 -13.12
CA PRO A 623 -9.14 -1.35 -11.79
C PRO A 623 -9.87 -0.63 -10.66
N PHE A 624 -11.20 -0.77 -10.60
CA PHE A 624 -12.01 -0.21 -9.53
C PHE A 624 -11.82 -0.94 -8.20
N SER A 625 -11.52 -0.18 -7.14
CA SER A 625 -11.64 -0.62 -5.75
C SER A 625 -13.09 -1.02 -5.42
N THR A 626 -13.29 -1.93 -4.46
CA THR A 626 -14.64 -2.39 -4.10
C THR A 626 -15.49 -1.24 -3.52
N PRO A 627 -16.69 -0.93 -4.05
CA PRO A 627 -17.49 0.21 -3.58
C PRO A 627 -18.14 -0.01 -2.21
N THR A 628 -18.20 -1.26 -1.72
CA THR A 628 -18.60 -1.60 -0.36
C THR A 628 -17.45 -1.56 0.66
N ASP A 629 -16.21 -1.27 0.21
CA ASP A 629 -15.11 -1.02 1.14
C ASP A 629 -15.43 0.23 2.01
N PRO A 630 -15.34 0.15 3.35
CA PRO A 630 -15.73 1.28 4.20
C PRO A 630 -14.91 2.55 3.98
N LYS A 631 -13.62 2.45 3.62
CA LYS A 631 -12.76 3.62 3.37
C LYS A 631 -13.10 4.27 2.04
N VAL A 632 -13.34 3.47 0.99
CA VAL A 632 -13.85 3.95 -0.32
C VAL A 632 -15.21 4.62 -0.16
N ARG A 633 -16.17 3.94 0.48
CA ARG A 633 -17.52 4.47 0.72
C ARG A 633 -17.49 5.77 1.52
N LEU A 634 -16.73 5.82 2.62
CA LEU A 634 -16.70 7.00 3.48
C LEU A 634 -15.90 8.18 2.90
N LYS A 635 -14.95 7.95 1.99
CA LYS A 635 -14.32 9.02 1.18
C LYS A 635 -15.31 9.61 0.18
N ARG A 636 -16.14 8.77 -0.47
CA ARG A 636 -17.25 9.23 -1.34
C ARG A 636 -18.28 10.04 -0.53
N ASP A 637 -18.80 9.47 0.55
CA ASP A 637 -19.71 10.12 1.51
C ASP A 637 -19.13 11.40 2.15
N TYR A 638 -17.80 11.60 2.09
CA TYR A 638 -17.12 12.83 2.50
C TYR A 638 -17.10 13.85 1.35
N LEU A 639 -16.66 13.46 0.15
CA LEU A 639 -16.56 14.33 -1.03
C LEU A 639 -17.92 14.89 -1.45
N ASP A 640 -18.96 14.05 -1.53
CA ASP A 640 -20.31 14.47 -1.92
C ASP A 640 -20.89 15.54 -0.96
N LYS A 641 -20.45 15.55 0.30
CA LYS A 641 -20.81 16.56 1.30
C LYS A 641 -19.98 17.84 1.22
N GLN A 642 -18.76 17.79 0.69
CA GLN A 642 -17.97 18.99 0.38
C GLN A 642 -18.41 19.65 -0.94
N ALA A 643 -18.90 18.85 -1.91
CA ALA A 643 -19.41 19.33 -3.19
C ALA A 643 -20.79 20.01 -3.11
N THR A 644 -21.42 20.06 -1.93
CA THR A 644 -22.67 20.80 -1.70
C THR A 644 -22.41 22.31 -1.87
N PRO A 645 -23.21 23.05 -2.67
CA PRO A 645 -22.86 24.41 -3.11
C PRO A 645 -22.84 25.42 -1.95
N SER A 646 -21.63 25.70 -1.47
CA SER A 646 -21.30 26.86 -0.66
C SER A 646 -20.77 27.97 -1.56
N ASN A 647 -21.15 29.23 -1.31
CA ASN A 647 -20.88 30.41 -2.15
C ASN A 647 -19.39 30.79 -2.34
N LYS A 648 -18.44 29.88 -2.06
CA LYS A 648 -16.99 30.10 -2.19
C LYS A 648 -16.30 29.22 -3.24
N ASN A 649 -16.89 28.09 -3.67
CA ASN A 649 -16.32 27.22 -4.70
C ASN A 649 -17.43 26.60 -5.58
N PRO A 650 -17.62 27.06 -6.85
CA PRO A 650 -18.67 26.56 -7.74
C PRO A 650 -18.34 25.23 -8.45
N LYS A 651 -17.19 24.62 -8.16
CA LYS A 651 -16.79 23.28 -8.59
C LYS A 651 -16.25 22.52 -7.38
N GLY A 652 -16.90 21.42 -7.01
CA GLY A 652 -16.41 20.49 -6.00
C GLY A 652 -16.32 19.08 -6.59
N LEU A 653 -15.26 18.35 -6.26
CA LEU A 653 -15.06 16.97 -6.71
C LEU A 653 -16.09 16.04 -6.04
N THR A 654 -16.92 15.37 -6.83
CA THR A 654 -17.87 14.37 -6.31
C THR A 654 -17.19 13.04 -5.99
N GLY A 655 -17.84 12.22 -5.17
CA GLY A 655 -17.39 10.87 -4.82
C GLY A 655 -17.32 9.93 -6.02
N GLU A 656 -18.20 10.07 -7.01
CA GLU A 656 -18.15 9.24 -8.24
C GLU A 656 -17.01 9.67 -9.17
N GLU A 657 -16.80 10.98 -9.39
CA GLU A 657 -15.66 11.47 -10.18
C GLU A 657 -14.32 11.02 -9.60
N TRP A 658 -14.14 11.18 -8.28
CA TRP A 658 -12.96 10.68 -7.57
C TRP A 658 -12.79 9.16 -7.74
N TYR A 659 -13.87 8.40 -7.61
CA TYR A 659 -13.84 6.93 -7.72
C TYR A 659 -13.46 6.45 -9.13
N VAL A 660 -13.93 7.14 -10.18
CA VAL A 660 -13.49 6.89 -11.57
C VAL A 660 -12.03 7.31 -11.77
N GLN A 661 -11.61 8.44 -11.19
CA GLN A 661 -10.23 8.94 -11.29
C GLN A 661 -9.20 8.01 -10.65
N GLN A 662 -9.49 7.45 -9.47
CA GLN A 662 -8.59 6.48 -8.82
C GLN A 662 -8.35 5.25 -9.72
N ALA A 663 -9.39 4.74 -10.38
CA ALA A 663 -9.25 3.66 -11.36
C ALA A 663 -8.52 4.12 -12.65
N ALA A 664 -8.71 5.38 -13.09
CA ALA A 664 -8.07 5.93 -14.27
C ALA A 664 -6.57 6.22 -14.08
N ARG A 665 -6.14 6.70 -12.90
CA ARG A 665 -4.70 6.90 -12.55
C ARG A 665 -3.92 5.61 -12.76
N ALA A 666 -4.43 4.48 -12.27
CA ALA A 666 -3.83 3.16 -12.45
C ALA A 666 -3.80 2.67 -13.91
N VAL A 667 -4.79 3.05 -14.74
CA VAL A 667 -4.74 2.79 -16.19
C VAL A 667 -3.68 3.65 -16.88
N ASN A 668 -3.61 4.94 -16.57
CA ASN A 668 -2.59 5.85 -17.12
C ASN A 668 -1.16 5.34 -16.80
N GLN A 669 -0.92 4.83 -15.58
CA GLN A 669 0.34 4.21 -15.17
C GLN A 669 0.67 2.89 -15.90
N ALA A 670 -0.35 2.14 -16.35
CA ALA A 670 -0.18 0.91 -17.12
C ALA A 670 0.14 1.22 -18.60
N VAL A 671 -0.51 2.23 -19.19
CA VAL A 671 -0.31 2.58 -20.61
C VAL A 671 0.89 3.48 -20.86
N GLY A 672 1.31 4.27 -19.87
CA GLY A 672 2.58 5.01 -19.83
C GLY A 672 3.82 4.11 -19.70
N ARG A 673 3.80 2.94 -20.35
CA ARG A 673 4.87 1.93 -20.43
C ARG A 673 5.32 1.65 -21.86
N VAL A 674 4.47 1.98 -22.84
CA VAL A 674 4.66 1.59 -24.25
C VAL A 674 5.67 2.47 -25.00
N ILE A 675 6.00 3.65 -24.47
CA ILE A 675 6.87 4.64 -25.12
C ILE A 675 7.89 5.18 -24.09
N ARG A 676 9.18 4.93 -24.34
CA ARG A 676 10.31 5.27 -23.44
C ARG A 676 11.27 6.34 -23.94
N HIS A 677 11.34 6.58 -25.24
CA HIS A 677 12.13 7.67 -25.81
C HIS A 677 11.57 8.12 -27.15
N ARG A 678 12.08 9.24 -27.69
CA ARG A 678 11.60 9.85 -28.96
C ARG A 678 11.62 8.92 -30.17
N HIS A 679 12.37 7.82 -30.13
CA HIS A 679 12.49 6.84 -31.22
C HIS A 679 11.66 5.57 -31.01
N ASP A 680 10.93 5.45 -29.89
CA ASP A 680 10.16 4.26 -29.52
C ASP A 680 8.83 4.16 -30.30
N TYR A 681 8.18 3.00 -30.32
CA TYR A 681 6.84 2.83 -30.86
C TYR A 681 6.09 1.64 -30.25
N GLY A 682 4.76 1.75 -30.21
CA GLY A 682 3.93 0.64 -29.77
C GLY A 682 2.42 0.93 -29.75
N ALA A 683 1.66 -0.06 -29.28
CA ALA A 683 0.19 -0.01 -29.28
C ALA A 683 -0.43 -0.08 -27.87
N ILE A 684 -1.44 0.75 -27.63
CA ILE A 684 -2.29 0.75 -26.44
C ILE A 684 -3.68 0.24 -26.82
N ILE A 685 -4.10 -0.85 -26.19
CA ILE A 685 -5.31 -1.60 -26.55
C ILE A 685 -6.24 -1.69 -25.33
N TYR A 686 -7.35 -0.96 -25.37
CA TYR A 686 -8.35 -0.93 -24.31
C TYR A 686 -9.46 -1.97 -24.58
N CYS A 687 -9.37 -3.15 -23.97
CA CYS A 687 -10.30 -4.26 -24.15
C CYS A 687 -11.49 -4.22 -23.17
N ASP A 688 -12.15 -3.07 -23.05
CA ASP A 688 -13.37 -2.89 -22.26
C ASP A 688 -14.26 -1.79 -22.88
N GLU A 689 -15.56 -2.07 -23.06
CA GLU A 689 -16.50 -1.15 -23.72
C GLU A 689 -16.65 0.21 -23.01
N ARG A 690 -16.35 0.29 -21.70
CA ARG A 690 -16.49 1.52 -20.92
C ARG A 690 -15.53 2.62 -21.35
N PHE A 691 -14.40 2.27 -21.99
CA PHE A 691 -13.49 3.24 -22.60
C PHE A 691 -14.08 3.93 -23.84
N VAL A 692 -15.23 3.50 -24.36
CA VAL A 692 -15.98 4.24 -25.40
C VAL A 692 -16.72 5.46 -24.80
N TRP A 693 -16.97 5.48 -23.49
CA TRP A 693 -17.79 6.54 -22.88
C TRP A 693 -16.96 7.80 -22.56
N PRO A 694 -17.44 9.02 -22.89
CA PRO A 694 -16.67 10.26 -22.76
C PRO A 694 -16.15 10.54 -21.34
N ASN A 695 -16.88 10.13 -20.30
CA ASN A 695 -16.50 10.34 -18.90
C ASN A 695 -15.30 9.49 -18.44
N TYR A 696 -14.96 8.42 -19.17
CA TYR A 696 -13.73 7.64 -18.96
C TYR A 696 -12.58 8.20 -19.81
N GLN A 697 -12.85 8.58 -21.07
CA GLN A 697 -11.84 9.17 -21.95
C GLN A 697 -11.30 10.51 -21.43
N SER A 698 -12.14 11.31 -20.75
CA SER A 698 -11.72 12.57 -20.13
C SER A 698 -10.65 12.39 -19.02
N GLN A 699 -10.58 11.20 -18.40
CA GLN A 699 -9.61 10.88 -17.33
C GLN A 699 -8.29 10.28 -17.86
N MET A 700 -8.17 10.00 -19.16
CA MET A 700 -6.91 9.56 -19.74
C MET A 700 -5.91 10.72 -19.79
N SER A 701 -4.60 10.43 -19.67
CA SER A 701 -3.55 11.46 -19.76
C SER A 701 -3.67 12.29 -21.04
N TYR A 702 -3.39 13.60 -20.94
CA TYR A 702 -3.66 14.59 -21.99
C TYR A 702 -3.10 14.17 -23.36
N TRP A 703 -1.85 13.72 -23.39
CA TRP A 703 -1.12 13.32 -24.58
C TRP A 703 -1.69 12.11 -25.34
N LEU A 704 -2.51 11.27 -24.69
CA LEU A 704 -3.15 10.10 -25.34
C LEU A 704 -4.44 10.46 -26.06
N LYS A 705 -5.18 11.46 -25.57
CA LYS A 705 -6.53 11.80 -26.04
C LYS A 705 -6.64 11.99 -27.56
N PRO A 706 -5.68 12.63 -28.28
CA PRO A 706 -5.74 12.77 -29.74
C PRO A 706 -5.67 11.45 -30.52
N TYR A 707 -5.14 10.39 -29.92
CA TYR A 707 -4.87 9.11 -30.58
C TYR A 707 -5.94 8.04 -30.34
N ILE A 708 -6.80 8.20 -29.33
CA ILE A 708 -7.81 7.20 -28.94
C ILE A 708 -8.85 7.03 -30.05
N LYS A 709 -8.81 5.90 -30.76
CA LYS A 709 -9.87 5.50 -31.71
C LYS A 709 -10.78 4.43 -31.11
N CYS A 710 -12.09 4.69 -31.07
CA CYS A 710 -13.08 3.67 -30.78
C CYS A 710 -13.45 2.88 -32.04
N TYR A 711 -13.44 1.55 -31.96
CA TYR A 711 -13.81 0.66 -33.06
C TYR A 711 -15.15 -0.02 -32.79
N SER A 712 -16.07 0.00 -33.75
CA SER A 712 -17.37 -0.68 -33.63
C SER A 712 -17.33 -2.15 -34.08
N LYS A 713 -16.29 -2.55 -34.82
CA LYS A 713 -16.11 -3.91 -35.36
C LYS A 713 -14.71 -4.44 -35.06
N TYR A 714 -14.62 -5.66 -34.54
CA TYR A 714 -13.34 -6.30 -34.21
C TYR A 714 -12.40 -6.47 -35.42
N GLY A 715 -12.93 -6.70 -36.62
CA GLY A 715 -12.13 -6.83 -37.84
C GLY A 715 -11.31 -5.58 -38.20
N GLU A 716 -11.85 -4.38 -37.92
CA GLU A 716 -11.16 -3.10 -38.18
C GLU A 716 -9.99 -2.90 -37.21
N VAL A 717 -10.12 -3.38 -35.97
CA VAL A 717 -9.03 -3.41 -34.98
C VAL A 717 -7.87 -4.26 -35.51
N VAL A 718 -8.16 -5.50 -35.92
CA VAL A 718 -7.16 -6.41 -36.48
C VAL A 718 -6.48 -5.81 -37.71
N GLN A 719 -7.25 -5.23 -38.64
CA GLN A 719 -6.72 -4.64 -39.87
C GLN A 719 -5.76 -3.46 -39.57
N THR A 720 -6.16 -2.53 -38.71
CA THR A 720 -5.37 -1.32 -38.40
C THR A 720 -4.15 -1.62 -37.54
N LEU A 721 -4.26 -2.49 -36.54
CA LEU A 721 -3.15 -2.93 -35.70
C LEU A 721 -2.09 -3.70 -36.51
N THR A 722 -2.54 -4.58 -37.42
CA THR A 722 -1.64 -5.31 -38.34
C THR A 722 -0.93 -4.36 -39.30
N LYS A 723 -1.62 -3.33 -39.81
CA LYS A 723 -0.99 -2.28 -40.62
C LYS A 723 0.11 -1.58 -39.82
N PHE A 724 -0.21 -1.06 -38.63
CA PHE A 724 0.72 -0.30 -37.78
C PHE A 724 2.05 -1.04 -37.55
N PHE A 725 2.01 -2.29 -37.07
CA PHE A 725 3.25 -3.04 -36.79
C PHE A 725 4.02 -3.45 -38.04
N ARG A 726 3.33 -3.85 -39.12
CA ARG A 726 4.01 -4.17 -40.39
C ARG A 726 4.74 -2.94 -40.95
N ASP A 727 4.06 -1.80 -40.99
CA ASP A 727 4.61 -0.57 -41.55
C ASP A 727 5.82 -0.08 -40.72
N LYS A 728 5.89 -0.37 -39.41
CA LYS A 728 7.07 -0.14 -38.56
C LYS A 728 8.21 -1.15 -38.78
N VAL A 729 7.92 -2.46 -38.87
CA VAL A 729 8.94 -3.49 -39.17
C VAL A 729 9.61 -3.24 -40.53
N SER A 730 8.87 -2.69 -41.50
CA SER A 730 9.41 -2.25 -42.80
C SER A 730 10.34 -1.03 -42.74
N LEU A 731 10.26 -0.20 -41.68
CA LEU A 731 11.14 0.94 -41.46
C LEU A 731 12.42 0.54 -40.73
N ASP A 732 12.32 -0.29 -39.69
CA ASP A 732 13.50 -0.72 -38.93
C ASP A 732 14.45 -1.62 -39.75
N SER A 733 13.90 -2.37 -40.71
CA SER A 733 14.69 -3.18 -41.66
C SER A 733 15.40 -2.37 -42.77
N SER A 734 15.23 -1.04 -42.83
CA SER A 734 15.93 -0.16 -43.78
C SER A 734 17.04 0.70 -43.16
N LYS A 735 17.23 0.66 -41.84
CA LYS A 735 18.34 1.37 -41.15
C LYS A 735 19.60 0.49 -41.09
N PRO A 736 20.82 1.07 -41.18
CA PRO A 736 22.03 0.34 -40.82
C PRO A 736 22.02 -0.01 -39.33
N LYS A 737 22.65 -1.13 -38.96
CA LYS A 737 22.87 -1.49 -37.56
C LYS A 737 23.96 -0.61 -36.94
N GLU A 738 23.55 0.49 -36.33
CA GLU A 738 24.38 1.14 -35.30
C GLU A 738 24.47 0.24 -34.06
N MET A 739 25.54 0.38 -33.27
CA MET A 739 25.80 -0.50 -32.12
C MET A 739 24.74 -0.34 -31.02
N ASP A 740 24.32 -1.47 -30.44
CA ASP A 740 23.22 -1.52 -29.48
C ASP A 740 23.44 -0.61 -28.27
N CYS A 741 22.43 0.20 -27.95
CA CYS A 741 22.30 0.82 -26.63
C CYS A 741 21.83 -0.26 -25.63
N ASP A 742 22.48 -0.30 -24.46
CA ASP A 742 22.29 -1.25 -23.35
C ASP A 742 20.91 -1.95 -23.29
N ASP A 743 20.82 -3.14 -23.91
CA ASP A 743 19.59 -3.93 -24.14
C ASP A 743 19.08 -4.65 -22.87
N SER A 744 19.23 -4.00 -21.71
CA SER A 744 19.03 -4.59 -20.39
C SER A 744 17.64 -4.30 -19.81
N ILE A 745 16.80 -5.34 -19.81
CA ILE A 745 15.74 -5.47 -18.81
C ILE A 745 16.42 -5.70 -17.46
N VAL A 746 16.53 -4.66 -16.61
CA VAL A 746 17.31 -4.68 -15.36
C VAL A 746 16.49 -5.18 -14.16
N PRO A 747 16.68 -6.43 -13.68
CA PRO A 747 16.53 -6.72 -12.26
C PRO A 747 17.72 -6.12 -11.50
N LEU A 748 17.48 -5.60 -10.29
CA LEU A 748 18.53 -5.10 -9.38
C LEU A 748 19.37 -6.26 -8.82
N ALA A 749 20.40 -6.68 -9.56
CA ALA A 749 21.36 -7.72 -9.17
C ALA A 749 22.75 -7.47 -9.78
N ASP A 750 23.68 -6.93 -8.99
CA ASP A 750 25.04 -6.61 -9.45
C ASP A 750 25.94 -7.85 -9.69
N LYS A 751 26.76 -7.79 -10.76
CA LYS A 751 27.96 -8.62 -10.93
C LYS A 751 29.06 -7.88 -11.68
N TYR A 752 29.93 -7.17 -10.98
CA TYR A 752 31.30 -6.93 -11.44
C TYR A 752 32.29 -7.02 -10.27
N SER A 753 33.45 -7.63 -10.54
CA SER A 753 34.59 -7.66 -9.62
C SER A 753 35.57 -6.56 -10.04
N PRO A 754 36.01 -5.68 -9.13
CA PRO A 754 36.95 -4.61 -9.48
C PRO A 754 38.38 -5.13 -9.55
N GLN A 755 39.06 -4.91 -10.67
CA GLN A 755 40.52 -4.84 -10.73
C GLN A 755 40.96 -3.67 -11.63
N ASP A 756 41.95 -2.93 -11.12
CA ASP A 756 42.99 -2.18 -11.84
C ASP A 756 42.60 -1.03 -12.78
N ILE A 757 42.24 0.13 -12.19
CA ILE A 757 42.78 1.42 -12.63
C ILE A 757 43.15 2.27 -11.40
N LEU A 758 44.44 2.44 -11.10
CA LEU A 758 45.00 3.68 -10.56
C LEU A 758 46.55 3.66 -10.48
N SER A 759 47.21 4.25 -11.47
CA SER A 759 48.29 5.25 -11.26
C SER A 759 49.02 5.57 -12.58
N TYR A 760 49.27 6.86 -12.81
CA TYR A 760 50.30 7.35 -13.72
C TYR A 760 51.02 8.49 -13.01
N SER A 761 52.23 8.22 -12.52
CA SER A 761 53.21 9.26 -12.18
C SER A 761 54.63 8.71 -12.30
N ALA A 762 55.54 9.61 -12.63
CA ALA A 762 56.84 9.40 -13.23
C ALA A 762 57.85 8.50 -12.47
N ALA A 763 58.57 7.71 -13.29
CA ALA A 763 60.04 7.65 -13.37
C ALA A 763 60.92 6.68 -12.52
N THR A 764 61.85 6.09 -13.27
CA THR A 764 63.25 5.72 -12.94
C THR A 764 63.60 4.48 -12.11
N ALA A 765 64.82 3.99 -12.43
CA ALA A 765 65.61 2.91 -11.84
C ALA A 765 65.17 1.46 -12.16
N ALA A 766 66.17 0.65 -12.52
CA ALA A 766 66.05 -0.78 -12.75
C ALA A 766 66.89 -1.55 -11.73
N ASN A 767 66.46 -2.77 -11.38
CA ASN A 767 67.40 -3.88 -11.20
C ASN A 767 66.70 -5.24 -11.38
N GLU A 768 67.51 -6.28 -11.53
CA GLU A 768 67.06 -7.65 -11.81
C GLU A 768 66.85 -8.53 -10.55
N HIS A 769 66.48 -9.79 -10.83
CA HIS A 769 66.77 -11.04 -10.10
C HIS A 769 65.69 -11.71 -9.23
N ARG A 770 65.46 -13.01 -9.55
CA ARG A 770 65.10 -14.20 -8.75
C ARG A 770 64.22 -14.00 -7.48
N GLY A 771 63.11 -14.72 -7.27
CA GLY A 771 62.52 -15.88 -7.96
C GLY A 771 62.60 -17.17 -7.14
N THR A 772 61.48 -17.57 -6.51
CA THR A 772 61.29 -18.85 -5.80
C THR A 772 59.83 -19.31 -5.94
N THR A 773 59.58 -20.62 -6.10
CA THR A 773 58.24 -21.20 -6.36
C THR A 773 57.80 -22.20 -5.28
N VAL A 774 56.57 -22.06 -4.75
CA VAL A 774 55.84 -23.11 -4.02
C VAL A 774 54.34 -23.01 -4.36
N PRO A 775 53.64 -24.11 -4.70
CA PRO A 775 52.22 -24.07 -5.10
C PRO A 775 51.24 -24.13 -3.92
N LEU A 776 50.00 -23.70 -4.16
CA LEU A 776 48.90 -23.73 -3.18
C LEU A 776 47.65 -24.40 -3.78
N ASN A 777 47.14 -25.44 -3.12
CA ASN A 777 46.00 -26.23 -3.59
C ASN A 777 44.66 -25.50 -3.37
N VAL A 778 43.83 -25.44 -4.42
CA VAL A 778 42.47 -24.90 -4.35
C VAL A 778 41.53 -25.92 -3.71
N THR A 779 40.78 -25.51 -2.68
CA THR A 779 39.61 -26.28 -2.18
C THR A 779 38.38 -25.37 -2.10
N THR A 780 37.39 -25.68 -2.94
CA THR A 780 36.23 -24.81 -3.19
C THR A 780 35.16 -24.97 -2.11
N ARG A 781 34.88 -23.91 -1.34
CA ARG A 781 33.65 -23.81 -0.53
C ARG A 781 32.66 -22.84 -1.15
N ARG A 782 31.48 -23.35 -1.55
CA ARG A 782 30.34 -22.53 -2.00
C ARG A 782 29.80 -21.72 -0.83
N SER A 783 29.50 -20.44 -1.06
CA SER A 783 28.80 -19.56 -0.12
C SER A 783 27.37 -19.29 -0.61
N ASN A 784 26.40 -19.29 0.31
CA ASN A 784 24.99 -19.05 0.01
C ASN A 784 24.66 -17.55 0.15
N TYR A 785 24.32 -16.89 -0.96
CA TYR A 785 23.87 -15.50 -0.96
C TYR A 785 22.40 -15.38 -0.52
N MET A 786 22.06 -14.32 0.22
CA MET A 786 20.69 -14.01 0.64
C MET A 786 20.10 -12.83 -0.14
N LYS A 787 18.80 -12.92 -0.48
CA LYS A 787 18.07 -11.90 -1.26
C LYS A 787 17.78 -10.63 -0.45
N PHE A 788 17.83 -9.48 -1.11
CA PHE A 788 17.28 -8.21 -0.64
C PHE A 788 15.74 -8.18 -0.73
N ALA A 789 15.09 -7.22 -0.06
CA ALA A 789 13.64 -7.04 -0.08
C ALA A 789 13.26 -5.60 -0.47
N GLN A 790 12.32 -5.45 -1.40
CA GLN A 790 11.76 -4.16 -1.83
C GLN A 790 10.50 -3.81 -1.02
N ILE A 791 10.27 -2.51 -0.82
CA ILE A 791 9.11 -1.98 -0.09
C ILE A 791 7.85 -2.03 -0.97
N THR A 792 6.72 -2.40 -0.38
CA THR A 792 5.45 -2.66 -1.08
C THR A 792 4.65 -1.38 -1.37
N PRO A 793 4.08 -1.19 -2.58
CA PRO A 793 3.09 -0.13 -2.85
C PRO A 793 1.80 -0.28 -2.02
N ALA A 794 1.14 0.86 -1.72
CA ALA A 794 -0.02 0.92 -0.83
C ALA A 794 -1.22 0.04 -1.26
N ASN A 795 -1.39 -0.21 -2.55
CA ASN A 795 -2.49 -1.02 -3.13
C ASN A 795 -2.45 -2.52 -2.76
N ARG A 796 -1.56 -2.98 -1.86
CA ARG A 796 -1.44 -4.38 -1.43
C ARG A 796 -1.97 -4.66 -0.02
N ALA A 797 -2.74 -3.76 0.56
CA ALA A 797 -3.26 -3.83 1.93
C ALA A 797 -4.44 -4.81 2.13
N THR A 798 -4.27 -6.12 1.86
CA THR A 798 -5.07 -7.20 2.49
C THR A 798 -4.50 -8.60 2.19
N LEU A 799 -3.67 -9.13 3.10
CA LEU A 799 -3.53 -10.57 3.43
C LEU A 799 -2.37 -10.80 4.43
N SER A 800 -2.69 -11.21 5.66
CA SER A 800 -1.71 -11.53 6.70
C SER A 800 -1.20 -12.98 6.57
N SER A 801 -0.01 -13.16 6.00
CA SER A 801 0.62 -14.48 5.88
C SER A 801 1.28 -14.94 7.19
N ILE A 802 0.67 -15.92 7.87
CA ILE A 802 1.26 -16.57 9.05
C ILE A 802 2.46 -17.42 8.62
N LYS A 803 3.64 -17.16 9.19
CA LYS A 803 4.81 -18.07 9.06
C LYS A 803 4.70 -19.21 10.06
N GLN A 804 4.23 -20.37 9.62
CA GLN A 804 4.48 -21.63 10.34
C GLN A 804 5.89 -22.12 10.03
N GLY A 805 6.70 -22.36 11.06
CA GLY A 805 8.00 -23.01 10.90
C GLY A 805 7.83 -24.52 10.87
N CYS A 806 8.06 -25.14 9.71
CA CYS A 806 8.10 -26.59 9.58
C CYS A 806 9.54 -27.09 9.74
N SER A 807 9.88 -27.60 10.92
CA SER A 807 11.15 -28.29 11.18
C SER A 807 11.03 -29.76 10.78
N SER A 808 11.67 -30.14 9.67
CA SER A 808 11.73 -31.53 9.22
C SER A 808 12.59 -32.38 10.16
N SER A 809 11.97 -33.31 10.90
CA SER A 809 12.65 -34.27 11.75
C SER A 809 13.18 -35.47 10.95
N SER A 810 14.50 -35.60 10.85
CA SER A 810 15.15 -36.84 10.42
C SER A 810 15.09 -37.87 11.54
N GLN A 811 14.60 -39.07 11.25
CA GLN A 811 14.57 -40.18 12.21
C GLN A 811 15.99 -40.71 12.47
N LEU A 812 16.36 -40.84 13.75
CA LEU A 812 17.36 -41.78 14.25
C LEU A 812 16.86 -42.29 15.60
N ALA A 813 17.06 -43.58 15.88
CA ALA A 813 16.45 -44.26 17.02
C ALA A 813 17.51 -44.80 17.98
N SER A 814 17.26 -44.66 19.29
CA SER A 814 17.87 -45.50 20.32
C SER A 814 17.05 -45.50 21.61
N SER A 815 16.62 -46.68 22.01
CA SER A 815 15.84 -47.00 23.20
C SER A 815 16.47 -46.55 24.53
N ARG A 816 15.64 -46.15 25.50
CA ARG A 816 15.43 -46.90 26.75
C ARG A 816 14.41 -46.24 27.68
N ASP A 817 13.41 -47.01 28.11
CA ASP A 817 12.63 -46.75 29.33
C ASP A 817 13.47 -47.03 30.58
N GLN A 818 13.12 -46.40 31.72
CA GLN A 818 12.57 -47.13 32.88
C GLN A 818 12.23 -46.22 34.08
N LEU A 819 11.19 -46.65 34.83
CA LEU A 819 10.84 -46.33 36.23
C LEU A 819 10.54 -44.85 36.58
N SER A 820 9.34 -44.38 36.97
CA SER A 820 8.21 -44.85 37.82
C SER A 820 8.30 -44.45 39.30
N GLN A 821 7.30 -43.71 39.80
CA GLN A 821 6.31 -44.24 40.76
C GLN A 821 5.22 -43.22 41.11
N ASP A 822 4.09 -43.74 41.57
CA ASP A 822 2.86 -43.01 41.91
C ASP A 822 2.91 -42.30 43.27
N SER A 823 2.01 -41.35 43.47
CA SER A 823 1.39 -41.07 44.78
C SER A 823 0.04 -40.41 44.58
N GLN A 824 -1.05 -41.17 44.77
CA GLN A 824 -2.42 -40.64 44.81
C GLN A 824 -2.91 -40.70 46.26
N VAL A 825 -3.17 -39.54 46.87
CA VAL A 825 -3.92 -39.43 48.13
C VAL A 825 -4.92 -38.30 47.99
N ASP A 826 -6.20 -38.68 48.03
CA ASP A 826 -7.34 -37.78 48.12
C ASP A 826 -7.89 -37.87 49.56
N MET A 827 -8.33 -36.75 50.14
CA MET A 827 -9.20 -36.70 51.32
C MET A 827 -9.67 -35.27 51.61
N THR A 828 -10.94 -35.14 51.98
CA THR A 828 -11.64 -33.86 52.20
C THR A 828 -11.64 -33.42 53.68
N MET A 829 -11.84 -32.12 53.95
CA MET A 829 -13.00 -31.59 54.72
C MET A 829 -12.96 -30.05 54.90
N HIS A 830 -14.07 -29.48 55.40
CA HIS A 830 -14.37 -28.03 55.47
C HIS A 830 -13.55 -27.18 56.47
N GLY A 831 -13.41 -25.88 56.20
CA GLY A 831 -12.92 -24.86 57.15
C GLY A 831 -13.31 -23.41 56.76
N HIS A 832 -14.07 -22.73 57.61
CA HIS A 832 -14.72 -21.43 57.43
C HIS A 832 -13.81 -20.17 57.37
N LEU A 833 -14.30 -19.11 56.68
CA LEU A 833 -14.06 -17.66 56.92
C LEU A 833 -12.64 -17.08 56.63
N THR A 834 -12.42 -15.77 56.43
CA THR A 834 -13.27 -14.55 56.47
C THR A 834 -13.14 -13.69 55.18
N GLU A 835 -14.15 -12.86 54.89
CA GLU A 835 -14.11 -11.78 53.87
C GLU A 835 -14.27 -10.42 54.59
N HIS A 836 -13.25 -9.55 54.61
CA HIS A 836 -13.40 -8.23 55.24
C HIS A 836 -12.39 -7.14 54.79
N SER A 837 -12.70 -6.42 53.70
CA SER A 837 -12.57 -4.93 53.63
C SER A 837 -12.88 -4.36 52.25
N LEU A 838 -14.07 -3.76 52.11
CA LEU A 838 -14.34 -2.45 51.47
C LEU A 838 -15.86 -2.30 51.27
N LYS A 839 -16.51 -1.53 52.14
CA LYS A 839 -17.94 -1.19 52.06
C LYS A 839 -18.14 0.31 52.22
N SER A 840 -19.25 0.79 51.68
CA SER A 840 -19.66 2.20 51.54
C SER A 840 -18.97 2.93 50.38
N LEU A 841 -19.66 3.74 49.57
CA LEU A 841 -21.05 4.23 49.71
C LEU A 841 -22.04 3.61 48.70
N ARG A 842 -23.33 3.64 49.07
CA ARG A 842 -24.48 3.31 48.20
C ARG A 842 -25.24 4.60 47.89
N LEU A 843 -25.97 4.63 46.77
CA LEU A 843 -27.43 4.84 46.83
C LEU A 843 -28.13 4.21 45.60
N LYS A 844 -29.47 4.23 45.57
CA LYS A 844 -30.29 3.36 44.70
C LYS A 844 -31.13 4.12 43.67
N LYS A 845 -31.31 3.51 42.49
CA LYS A 845 -32.45 3.76 41.59
C LYS A 845 -33.78 3.37 42.25
N ARG A 846 -34.81 4.20 42.12
CA ARG A 846 -36.20 3.76 41.87
C ARG A 846 -37.03 4.90 41.28
N ALA A 847 -38.05 4.57 40.50
CA ALA A 847 -38.94 5.51 39.82
C ALA A 847 -40.35 5.49 40.42
N LYS A 848 -41.19 6.48 40.09
CA LYS A 848 -42.64 6.42 40.24
C LYS A 848 -43.35 7.27 39.17
N ILE A 849 -44.62 6.97 38.93
CA ILE A 849 -45.50 7.59 37.93
C ILE A 849 -46.67 8.28 38.67
N ALA A 850 -47.00 9.52 38.28
CA ALA A 850 -48.29 10.20 38.45
C ALA A 850 -48.23 11.56 37.71
N GLY A 851 -49.37 12.24 37.52
CA GLY A 851 -49.45 13.59 36.95
C GLY A 851 -50.74 14.32 37.38
N ILE A 852 -51.20 15.27 36.55
CA ILE A 852 -52.46 16.06 36.63
C ILE A 852 -52.39 17.37 37.47
N SER A 853 -52.48 18.52 36.76
CA SER A 853 -53.03 19.84 37.21
C SER A 853 -52.29 20.63 38.33
N ASN A 854 -52.42 21.96 38.50
CA ASN A 854 -52.97 23.03 37.66
C ASN A 854 -52.41 24.43 38.07
N ASP A 855 -52.86 25.50 37.38
CA ASP A 855 -52.86 26.94 37.75
C ASP A 855 -51.48 27.65 37.86
N ALA A 856 -51.13 28.64 37.01
CA ALA A 856 -51.58 30.07 36.86
C ALA A 856 -50.65 31.04 37.64
N VAL A 857 -50.42 32.33 37.30
CA VAL A 857 -51.16 33.38 36.55
C VAL A 857 -50.18 34.34 35.82
N GLY A 858 -50.63 35.03 34.74
CA GLY A 858 -50.09 36.34 34.28
C GLY A 858 -49.48 36.36 32.86
N LEU A 859 -50.19 36.71 31.78
CA LEU A 859 -50.68 38.04 31.31
C LEU A 859 -49.61 39.02 30.79
N HIS A 860 -49.49 39.12 29.46
CA HIS A 860 -49.93 40.33 28.72
C HIS A 860 -50.11 40.04 27.21
N ASP A 861 -51.03 40.76 26.56
CA ASP A 861 -51.40 40.67 25.12
C ASP A 861 -51.56 42.09 24.53
N VAL A 862 -51.15 42.29 23.27
CA VAL A 862 -51.66 43.34 22.36
C VAL A 862 -51.61 42.89 20.87
N SER A 863 -52.71 42.30 20.38
CA SER A 863 -53.42 42.55 19.10
C SER A 863 -52.72 43.40 17.98
N SER A 864 -52.88 43.16 16.66
CA SER A 864 -54.17 43.27 15.95
C SER A 864 -54.10 43.20 14.39
N LYS A 865 -55.20 42.74 13.72
CA LYS A 865 -55.77 43.14 12.38
C LYS A 865 -54.95 42.92 11.07
N LEU A 866 -55.50 42.82 9.83
CA LEU A 866 -56.83 42.41 9.26
C LEU A 866 -56.73 42.19 7.70
N GLN A 867 -57.76 41.56 7.10
CA GLN A 867 -58.30 41.70 5.71
C GLN A 867 -57.59 41.19 4.41
N HIS A 868 -58.14 40.08 3.88
CA HIS A 868 -58.88 39.93 2.60
C HIS A 868 -58.35 40.33 1.18
N ASN A 869 -58.42 39.31 0.29
CA ASN A 869 -59.08 39.26 -1.05
C ASN A 869 -58.36 39.59 -2.40
N VAL A 870 -58.39 38.56 -3.29
CA VAL A 870 -58.87 38.54 -4.71
C VAL A 870 -58.20 39.45 -5.75
N ASP A 871 -57.59 38.86 -6.81
CA ASP A 871 -58.23 38.71 -8.16
C ASP A 871 -57.44 37.81 -9.16
N LEU A 872 -57.97 37.56 -10.36
CA LEU A 872 -57.46 36.63 -11.39
C LEU A 872 -57.85 37.06 -12.83
N PRO A 873 -56.96 37.00 -13.86
CA PRO A 873 -57.44 36.70 -15.22
C PRO A 873 -56.53 35.84 -16.14
N ARG A 874 -57.06 34.66 -16.52
CA ARG A 874 -57.27 34.12 -17.90
C ARG A 874 -56.13 34.00 -18.96
N TYR A 875 -55.90 32.73 -19.35
CA TYR A 875 -55.81 32.16 -20.73
C TYR A 875 -54.66 32.59 -21.70
N GLN A 876 -54.27 31.81 -22.73
CA GLN A 876 -54.57 30.40 -23.14
C GLN A 876 -53.30 29.53 -22.91
N GLY A 877 -52.93 28.40 -23.55
CA GLY A 877 -53.46 27.52 -24.62
C GLY A 877 -52.32 26.66 -25.22
N GLU A 878 -52.51 25.54 -25.92
CA GLU A 878 -53.68 24.66 -26.12
C GLU A 878 -53.18 23.31 -26.74
N ARG A 879 -53.75 22.16 -26.33
CA ARG A 879 -53.61 20.77 -26.91
C ARG A 879 -52.21 20.09 -26.91
N SER A 880 -52.06 18.76 -26.80
CA SER A 880 -53.05 17.64 -26.65
C SER A 880 -52.44 16.42 -25.94
N THR A 881 -53.30 15.58 -25.34
CA THR A 881 -53.00 14.20 -24.84
C THR A 881 -53.83 13.17 -25.62
N PRO A 882 -53.56 11.84 -25.55
CA PRO A 882 -53.94 10.97 -24.42
C PRO A 882 -52.80 10.01 -23.96
N LEU A 883 -52.72 9.34 -22.78
CA LEU A 883 -53.64 8.85 -21.73
C LEU A 883 -54.43 7.53 -22.01
N SER A 884 -54.07 6.43 -21.30
CA SER A 884 -54.90 5.28 -20.85
C SER A 884 -54.01 4.04 -20.61
N LYS A 885 -54.16 3.16 -19.60
CA LYS A 885 -54.91 3.15 -18.32
C LYS A 885 -54.23 2.15 -17.35
N ARG A 886 -54.69 2.09 -16.09
CA ARG A 886 -54.23 1.17 -15.03
C ARG A 886 -55.46 0.47 -14.42
N SER A 887 -55.37 -0.82 -14.09
CA SER A 887 -56.37 -1.56 -13.31
C SER A 887 -55.73 -2.72 -12.53
N THR A 888 -56.47 -3.31 -11.60
CA THR A 888 -55.99 -4.14 -10.47
C THR A 888 -57.00 -5.26 -10.11
N ILE A 889 -56.71 -6.03 -9.05
CA ILE A 889 -57.56 -6.97 -8.29
C ILE A 889 -57.32 -8.47 -8.61
N ASP A 890 -57.68 -9.32 -7.65
CA ASP A 890 -57.02 -10.56 -7.22
C ASP A 890 -57.85 -11.86 -7.43
N GLU A 891 -57.34 -12.99 -6.90
CA GLU A 891 -58.03 -14.29 -6.62
C GLU A 891 -58.53 -15.14 -7.81
N ALA A 892 -58.80 -16.47 -7.68
CA ALA A 892 -58.17 -17.57 -6.91
C ALA A 892 -58.74 -18.94 -7.40
N CYS A 893 -57.97 -20.04 -7.30
CA CYS A 893 -58.37 -21.44 -7.63
C CYS A 893 -58.80 -21.71 -9.10
N GLU A 894 -58.88 -22.96 -9.61
CA GLU A 894 -58.79 -24.27 -8.95
C GLU A 894 -58.02 -25.34 -9.79
N THR A 895 -57.84 -26.52 -9.18
CA THR A 895 -57.08 -27.74 -9.55
C THR A 895 -57.03 -28.24 -11.00
N ASN A 896 -55.88 -28.85 -11.35
CA ASN A 896 -55.84 -30.23 -11.89
C ASN A 896 -54.50 -30.93 -11.54
N GLU A 897 -54.49 -32.27 -11.46
CA GLU A 897 -53.42 -33.06 -10.81
C GLU A 897 -52.56 -33.92 -11.77
N VAL A 898 -51.30 -34.19 -11.35
CA VAL A 898 -50.49 -35.42 -11.55
C VAL A 898 -50.25 -35.87 -13.02
N ILE A 899 -49.02 -36.10 -13.52
CA ILE A 899 -48.00 -37.08 -13.09
C ILE A 899 -46.61 -36.41 -13.03
N GLY A 900 -45.72 -36.86 -12.13
CA GLY A 900 -44.39 -36.27 -11.93
C GLY A 900 -43.20 -37.24 -12.12
N GLU A 901 -42.00 -36.67 -12.29
CA GLU A 901 -40.72 -37.37 -12.23
C GLU A 901 -39.81 -36.84 -11.11
N ARG A 902 -38.83 -37.67 -10.71
CA ARG A 902 -38.02 -37.46 -9.49
C ARG A 902 -36.91 -36.43 -9.67
N SER A 903 -36.98 -35.33 -8.93
CA SER A 903 -35.88 -34.37 -8.83
C SER A 903 -34.70 -34.94 -8.01
N ARG A 904 -33.50 -34.95 -8.60
CA ARG A 904 -32.24 -35.22 -7.86
C ARG A 904 -31.81 -33.94 -7.14
N GLY A 905 -31.48 -34.06 -5.84
CA GLY A 905 -31.21 -32.93 -4.97
C GLY A 905 -29.95 -32.12 -5.32
N GLN A 906 -29.98 -30.82 -4.99
CA GLN A 906 -28.81 -29.95 -5.01
C GLN A 906 -27.80 -30.35 -3.92
N PRO A 907 -26.48 -30.10 -4.11
CA PRO A 907 -25.49 -30.29 -3.06
C PRO A 907 -25.71 -29.27 -1.93
N THR A 908 -26.11 -29.75 -0.75
CA THR A 908 -26.28 -28.91 0.44
C THR A 908 -24.94 -28.40 0.94
N THR A 909 -24.87 -27.12 1.33
CA THR A 909 -23.66 -26.53 1.90
C THR A 909 -23.42 -27.06 3.31
N GLY A 910 -22.15 -27.16 3.72
CA GLY A 910 -21.77 -27.72 5.03
C GLY A 910 -22.57 -27.16 6.23
N PRO A 911 -22.75 -25.82 6.35
CA PRO A 911 -23.57 -25.23 7.41
C PRO A 911 -25.06 -25.60 7.34
N ALA A 912 -25.62 -25.74 6.13
CA ALA A 912 -27.02 -26.13 5.94
C ALA A 912 -27.27 -27.58 6.37
N PHE A 913 -26.34 -28.50 6.04
CA PHE A 913 -26.39 -29.88 6.51
C PHE A 913 -26.33 -29.95 8.04
N LEU A 914 -25.41 -29.23 8.69
CA LEU A 914 -25.29 -29.23 10.15
C LEU A 914 -26.53 -28.65 10.85
N LYS A 915 -27.20 -27.64 10.24
CA LYS A 915 -28.50 -27.15 10.70
C LYS A 915 -29.56 -28.25 10.62
N GLN A 916 -29.68 -28.91 9.47
CA GLN A 916 -30.66 -29.99 9.27
C GLN A 916 -30.42 -31.20 10.19
N ALA A 917 -29.15 -31.53 10.48
CA ALA A 917 -28.79 -32.55 11.46
C ALA A 917 -29.23 -32.15 12.88
N ARG A 918 -29.01 -30.88 13.27
CA ARG A 918 -29.44 -30.36 14.59
C ARG A 918 -30.95 -30.24 14.74
N GLU A 919 -31.69 -30.14 13.64
CA GLU A 919 -33.16 -30.10 13.62
C GLU A 919 -33.80 -31.50 13.67
N LYS A 920 -33.05 -32.57 13.35
CA LYS A 920 -33.56 -33.95 13.23
C LYS A 920 -32.97 -34.96 14.22
N LEU A 921 -31.92 -34.59 14.94
CA LEU A 921 -31.30 -35.35 16.03
C LEU A 921 -31.67 -34.68 17.37
N GLY A 922 -32.00 -35.46 18.40
CA GLY A 922 -32.14 -34.96 19.76
C GLY A 922 -30.80 -34.48 20.32
N THR A 923 -30.82 -33.69 21.40
CA THR A 923 -29.62 -33.03 21.95
C THR A 923 -28.48 -34.01 22.28
N ALA A 924 -28.81 -35.22 22.76
CA ALA A 924 -27.83 -36.28 23.04
C ALA A 924 -27.27 -36.90 21.75
N GLU A 925 -28.14 -37.28 20.80
CA GLU A 925 -27.78 -37.85 19.50
C GLU A 925 -26.93 -36.88 18.65
N TYR A 926 -27.21 -35.58 18.73
CA TYR A 926 -26.40 -34.55 18.09
C TYR A 926 -25.02 -34.41 18.76
N GLY A 927 -24.93 -34.63 20.08
CA GLY A 927 -23.65 -34.73 20.79
C GLY A 927 -22.83 -35.93 20.33
N GLU A 928 -23.45 -37.11 20.28
CA GLU A 928 -22.84 -38.34 19.75
C GLU A 928 -22.34 -38.16 18.30
N PHE A 929 -23.16 -37.57 17.43
CA PHE A 929 -22.77 -37.23 16.06
C PHE A 929 -21.55 -36.30 16.01
N VAL A 930 -21.44 -35.31 16.90
CA VAL A 930 -20.29 -34.40 16.97
C VAL A 930 -19.02 -35.12 17.44
N GLU A 931 -19.11 -36.06 18.38
CA GLU A 931 -17.94 -36.87 18.79
C GLU A 931 -17.52 -37.88 17.70
N LEU A 932 -18.47 -38.53 17.02
CA LEU A 932 -18.17 -39.37 15.85
C LEU A 932 -17.51 -38.56 14.71
N MET A 933 -17.96 -37.32 14.48
CA MET A 933 -17.34 -36.38 13.53
C MET A 933 -15.93 -35.92 13.94
N LYS A 934 -15.63 -35.82 15.23
CA LYS A 934 -14.26 -35.61 15.72
C LYS A 934 -13.40 -36.85 15.48
N ALA A 935 -13.90 -38.05 15.77
CA ALA A 935 -13.18 -39.31 15.57
C ALA A 935 -12.79 -39.54 14.08
N LEU A 936 -13.68 -39.23 13.15
CA LEU A 936 -13.39 -39.24 11.70
C LEU A 936 -12.24 -38.29 11.32
N LYS A 937 -12.07 -37.17 12.03
CA LYS A 937 -11.01 -36.18 11.78
C LYS A 937 -9.69 -36.53 12.47
N SER A 938 -9.72 -37.02 13.71
CA SER A 938 -8.53 -37.33 14.51
C SER A 938 -7.81 -38.60 14.05
N LYS A 939 -8.47 -39.47 13.27
CA LYS A 939 -8.04 -40.85 12.97
C LYS A 939 -7.85 -41.72 14.22
N SER A 940 -8.42 -41.34 15.36
CA SER A 940 -8.22 -42.03 16.66
C SER A 940 -9.17 -43.22 16.89
N MET A 941 -9.93 -43.63 15.87
CA MET A 941 -10.76 -44.84 15.85
C MET A 941 -10.69 -45.50 14.47
N HIS A 942 -11.12 -46.76 14.37
CA HIS A 942 -11.31 -47.42 13.08
C HIS A 942 -12.37 -46.66 12.26
N MET A 943 -11.93 -46.00 11.18
CA MET A 943 -12.75 -45.13 10.32
C MET A 943 -14.06 -45.79 9.84
N LYS A 944 -14.04 -47.11 9.63
CA LYS A 944 -15.21 -47.91 9.24
C LYS A 944 -16.32 -47.86 10.30
N ASP A 945 -15.96 -48.01 11.56
CA ASP A 945 -16.91 -48.17 12.66
C ASP A 945 -17.61 -46.84 12.96
N SER A 946 -16.87 -45.72 12.88
CA SER A 946 -17.45 -44.38 12.96
C SER A 946 -18.40 -44.07 11.78
N LEU A 947 -18.09 -44.57 10.57
CA LEU A 947 -18.99 -44.42 9.41
C LEU A 947 -20.25 -45.30 9.53
N GLU A 948 -20.15 -46.52 10.06
CA GLU A 948 -21.31 -47.39 10.31
C GLU A 948 -22.18 -46.88 11.47
N ALA A 949 -21.58 -46.32 12.53
CA ALA A 949 -22.29 -45.63 13.61
C ALA A 949 -23.08 -44.42 13.09
N ILE A 950 -22.46 -43.53 12.29
CA ILE A 950 -23.15 -42.38 11.69
C ILE A 950 -24.26 -42.83 10.72
N ALA A 951 -24.00 -43.86 9.90
CA ALA A 951 -25.01 -44.40 9.00
C ALA A 951 -26.23 -44.95 9.76
N LYS A 952 -26.02 -45.67 10.87
CA LYS A 952 -27.07 -46.18 11.76
C LYS A 952 -27.81 -45.06 12.49
N LEU A 953 -27.12 -44.00 12.94
CA LEU A 953 -27.74 -42.84 13.58
C LEU A 953 -28.70 -42.10 12.64
N PHE A 954 -28.42 -42.14 11.33
CA PHE A 954 -29.24 -41.52 10.28
C PHE A 954 -30.22 -42.50 9.60
N SER A 955 -30.26 -43.78 9.99
CA SER A 955 -31.10 -44.81 9.36
C SER A 955 -32.54 -44.87 9.86
N SER A 956 -33.05 -43.81 10.50
CA SER A 956 -34.47 -43.69 10.86
C SER A 956 -35.27 -43.09 9.68
N PRO A 957 -36.56 -43.42 9.48
CA PRO A 957 -37.33 -42.96 8.32
C PRO A 957 -37.31 -41.43 8.09
N GLY A 958 -37.37 -40.62 9.16
CA GLY A 958 -37.29 -39.15 9.05
C GLY A 958 -35.89 -38.58 8.75
N ARG A 959 -34.83 -39.41 8.83
CA ARG A 959 -33.41 -39.01 8.81
C ARG A 959 -32.65 -39.42 7.54
N LEU A 960 -33.25 -40.19 6.63
CA LEU A 960 -32.63 -40.59 5.37
C LEU A 960 -32.00 -39.44 4.53
N PRO A 961 -32.55 -38.20 4.49
CA PRO A 961 -31.86 -37.08 3.84
C PRO A 961 -30.51 -36.69 4.48
N LEU A 962 -30.30 -36.99 5.76
CA LEU A 962 -28.99 -36.84 6.41
C LEU A 962 -28.04 -37.96 5.98
N LEU A 963 -28.53 -39.19 5.86
CA LEU A 963 -27.77 -40.35 5.39
C LEU A 963 -27.22 -40.13 3.97
N GLU A 964 -28.04 -39.56 3.07
CA GLU A 964 -27.58 -39.18 1.73
C GLU A 964 -26.69 -37.92 1.74
N GLY A 965 -27.09 -36.87 2.46
CA GLY A 965 -26.35 -35.61 2.53
C GLY A 965 -24.96 -35.73 3.15
N PHE A 966 -24.75 -36.68 4.07
CA PHE A 966 -23.46 -36.90 4.72
C PHE A 966 -22.38 -37.38 3.75
N ARG A 967 -22.76 -37.94 2.59
CA ARG A 967 -21.84 -38.39 1.53
C ARG A 967 -20.83 -37.32 1.10
N VAL A 968 -21.18 -36.03 1.21
CA VAL A 968 -20.30 -34.88 0.89
C VAL A 968 -19.11 -34.74 1.85
N PHE A 969 -19.22 -35.26 3.08
CA PHE A 969 -18.17 -35.18 4.12
C PHE A 969 -17.26 -36.42 4.15
N VAL A 970 -17.60 -37.49 3.42
CA VAL A 970 -16.82 -38.72 3.39
C VAL A 970 -15.65 -38.61 2.41
N SER A 971 -14.43 -38.87 2.90
CA SER A 971 -13.23 -38.88 2.06
C SER A 971 -13.34 -39.87 0.88
N LYS A 972 -12.81 -39.50 -0.30
CA LYS A 972 -12.92 -40.31 -1.54
C LYS A 972 -12.56 -41.80 -1.34
N ASN A 973 -11.55 -42.09 -0.52
CA ASN A 973 -11.07 -43.46 -0.28
C ASN A 973 -12.06 -44.34 0.50
N HIS A 974 -12.97 -43.73 1.28
CA HIS A 974 -13.98 -44.44 2.09
C HIS A 974 -15.40 -44.34 1.51
N LEU A 975 -15.57 -43.53 0.46
CA LEU A 975 -16.85 -43.31 -0.22
C LEU A 975 -17.53 -44.61 -0.71
N PRO A 976 -16.84 -45.62 -1.29
CA PRO A 976 -17.49 -46.86 -1.73
C PRO A 976 -18.07 -47.67 -0.57
N LEU A 977 -17.40 -47.68 0.58
CA LEU A 977 -17.88 -48.35 1.79
C LEU A 977 -19.09 -47.61 2.39
N TYR A 978 -19.07 -46.27 2.38
CA TYR A 978 -20.22 -45.49 2.81
C TYR A 978 -21.43 -45.70 1.89
N GLU A 979 -21.24 -45.80 0.57
CA GLU A 979 -22.34 -46.11 -0.36
C GLU A 979 -22.94 -47.50 -0.16
N GLN A 980 -22.17 -48.50 0.30
CA GLN A 980 -22.71 -49.78 0.73
C GLN A 980 -23.57 -49.64 1.99
N LEU A 981 -23.13 -48.84 2.97
CA LEU A 981 -23.90 -48.55 4.19
C LEU A 981 -25.19 -47.78 3.88
N VAL A 982 -25.14 -46.76 3.01
CA VAL A 982 -26.33 -46.02 2.56
C VAL A 982 -27.34 -46.99 1.92
N ARG A 983 -26.91 -47.87 1.00
CA ARG A 983 -27.80 -48.86 0.38
C ARG A 983 -28.40 -49.83 1.41
N LYS A 984 -27.58 -50.37 2.32
CA LYS A 984 -27.99 -51.25 3.43
C LYS A 984 -29.11 -50.61 4.26
N TYR A 985 -28.93 -49.36 4.67
CA TYR A 985 -29.86 -48.67 5.55
C TYR A 985 -31.06 -48.02 4.86
N THR A 986 -30.97 -47.67 3.57
CA THR A 986 -32.14 -47.21 2.80
C THR A 986 -33.08 -48.38 2.46
N VAL A 987 -32.55 -49.53 2.00
CA VAL A 987 -33.38 -50.71 1.68
C VAL A 987 -34.07 -51.29 2.92
N ALA A 988 -33.40 -51.25 4.08
CA ALA A 988 -33.97 -51.69 5.36
C ALA A 988 -35.08 -50.76 5.93
N ASN A 989 -35.42 -49.66 5.24
CA ASN A 989 -36.54 -48.77 5.57
C ASN A 989 -37.64 -48.77 4.49
N THR A 990 -37.54 -49.62 3.45
CA THR A 990 -38.51 -49.70 2.34
C THR A 990 -39.25 -51.04 2.26
N ASN A 991 -39.08 -51.90 3.28
CA ASN A 991 -39.77 -53.18 3.47
C ASN A 991 -40.45 -53.18 4.85
#